data_AF-A0A7V6D2I7-F1
#
_entry.id   AF-A0A7V6D2I7-F1
#
_cell.length_a   1.000
_cell.length_b   1.000
_cell.length_c   1.000
_cell.angle_alpha   90.00
_cell.angle_beta   90.00
_cell.angle_gamma   90.00
#
_symmetry.space_group_name_H-M   'P 1'
#
loop_
_entity.id
_entity.type
_entity.pdbx_description
1 polymer ?
#
loop_
_entity_poly.entity_id
_entity_poly.type
_entity_poly.pdbx_seq_one_letter_code
_entity_poly.pdbx_strand_id
1 'polypeptide(L)'
;MANPVPNLLETTLGVFLHDIGKFLQRAHQSRRELSESVQKRASDICPKGPGGRYTHLHALWTEEFFEWLDHQKLEFPAGIDKRCVRDVAVYHHNPLPQLQGIGELAAQADRLAASMERKEKDEQEEMAAGELGWDAFIKTPLDNPFAQVELGLGANCRQKPWKESKIPLQELVPGNAILPRPRSQLDLQAYPERYRQLWEQFRAEFHEICTALRSNPGVFCDALYSLSERFLWAVPSSTKDQPDISLHDHHSAAAAVAAALYLWHQEQGTLNDKSAVRDPSPPKFRFLAGDLSGIQHSIFLLANQRVRGASRILRARSFLITMIGEAGLLACLNKLDLPIFSQIQNAGGRFLLLVPNLRDIEARVDELRSEIDEWMRCRYLGELTLNLALSEPFAPEDLMRERLPRLLSQLGAAVRRAKLRPLERAYRPVVLKDRFEHGPCEVCSVRPAVVSQTVDGTTERRCRVCQEEHAVGGLLPKARYIAWTTQSVAKAEQSVSFFSGLHLSLYDQRPPIDHTFLVAQRLYASVDTARGPEALRRLATYVPRMSEQEAEEWNRVYASQDPSERLGPGSIKPFPMIAEAAREAINDQWLGESCLAVLKADVDRLGLIFSYGLTTLSLSRYTGLSRMMDLFFSGYLYELLRTEFPETYTVYAGGDDLLLIGPWRQTLELARRIREQFEVWTGGNPSVTLSAGIVLIKAHQPLTQAAHAAEDQLETAKQWSRNAICVFHEPVSWGAYQKQLELAEKLTKYVRNGWLSTSFLHSALMLDRDRRCTQKTMLVPGARQPLITDLRAASWRSRWLYHVVRLLKRLRQTSEATADVARNTEDLEQTLLGLFPTSSAGSQQVSPRIALMVALYRNRKAEIERRR
;
A
#
# COMPACT_ATOMS: atom_id res chain seq x y z
N MET A 1 18.47 -44.97 -13.44
CA MET A 1 17.97 -43.94 -14.40
C MET A 1 18.73 -42.66 -14.06
N ALA A 2 19.25 -41.94 -15.05
CA ALA A 2 19.92 -40.66 -14.78
C ALA A 2 18.91 -39.72 -14.09
N ASN A 3 19.30 -39.11 -12.96
CA ASN A 3 18.42 -38.14 -12.29
C ASN A 3 18.15 -36.97 -13.25
N PRO A 4 16.89 -36.52 -13.41
CA PRO A 4 16.58 -35.40 -14.29
C PRO A 4 17.25 -34.12 -13.80
N VAL A 5 17.82 -33.35 -14.74
CA VAL A 5 18.39 -32.03 -14.46
C VAL A 5 17.23 -31.06 -14.19
N PRO A 6 17.22 -30.33 -13.07
CA PRO A 6 16.13 -29.40 -12.75
C PRO A 6 15.91 -28.35 -13.84
N ASN A 7 14.66 -28.16 -14.22
CA ASN A 7 14.26 -27.08 -15.13
C ASN A 7 14.23 -25.71 -14.40
N LEU A 8 13.95 -24.62 -15.13
CA LEU A 8 13.89 -23.26 -14.57
C LEU A 8 12.91 -23.15 -13.39
N LEU A 9 11.70 -23.68 -13.55
CA LEU A 9 10.64 -23.57 -12.55
C LEU A 9 10.98 -24.42 -11.32
N GLU A 10 11.49 -25.63 -11.51
CA GLU A 10 11.94 -26.51 -10.43
C GLU A 10 13.10 -25.90 -9.65
N THR A 11 14.08 -25.31 -10.35
CA THR A 11 15.21 -24.61 -9.72
C THR A 11 14.74 -23.41 -8.91
N THR A 12 13.89 -22.58 -9.51
CA THR A 12 13.39 -21.36 -8.85
C THR A 12 12.51 -21.70 -7.65
N LEU A 13 11.64 -22.71 -7.77
CA LEU A 13 10.80 -23.19 -6.68
C LEU A 13 11.64 -23.83 -5.56
N GLY A 14 12.70 -24.57 -5.92
CA GLY A 14 13.66 -25.13 -4.97
C GLY A 14 14.36 -24.04 -4.17
N VAL A 15 14.82 -22.98 -4.84
CA VAL A 15 15.39 -21.79 -4.17
C VAL A 15 14.32 -21.05 -3.37
N PHE A 16 13.08 -20.95 -3.82
CA PHE A 16 12.01 -20.33 -3.02
C PHE A 16 11.72 -21.10 -1.72
N LEU A 17 12.01 -22.41 -1.67
CA LEU A 17 11.75 -23.29 -0.54
C LEU A 17 13.02 -23.64 0.28
N HIS A 18 14.21 -23.18 -0.11
CA HIS A 18 15.50 -23.64 0.47
C HIS A 18 15.59 -23.52 2.00
N ASP A 19 15.05 -22.43 2.54
CA ASP A 19 15.10 -22.08 3.96
C ASP A 19 13.73 -22.26 4.68
N ILE A 20 12.76 -22.96 4.07
CA ILE A 20 11.46 -23.26 4.72
C ILE A 20 11.65 -24.01 6.05
N GLY A 21 12.72 -24.79 6.15
CA GLY A 21 13.14 -25.48 7.36
C GLY A 21 13.34 -24.56 8.56
N LYS A 22 13.67 -23.27 8.39
CA LYS A 22 13.76 -22.31 9.50
C LYS A 22 12.42 -22.08 10.18
N PHE A 23 11.33 -22.06 9.42
CA PHE A 23 9.98 -21.93 9.97
C PHE A 23 9.59 -23.21 10.72
N LEU A 24 9.79 -24.38 10.08
CA LEU A 24 9.52 -25.68 10.69
C LEU A 24 10.35 -25.92 11.97
N GLN A 25 11.64 -25.61 11.94
CA GLN A 25 12.55 -25.72 13.08
C GLN A 25 12.03 -24.95 14.29
N ARG A 26 11.54 -23.72 14.09
CA ARG A 26 11.01 -22.88 15.17
C ARG A 26 9.65 -23.33 15.69
N ALA A 27 8.93 -24.14 14.92
CA ALA A 27 7.67 -24.78 15.33
C ALA A 27 7.89 -26.01 16.25
N HIS A 28 9.13 -26.50 16.37
CA HIS A 28 9.51 -27.68 17.17
C HIS A 28 10.36 -27.27 18.38
N GLN A 29 10.22 -28.00 19.49
CA GLN A 29 10.89 -27.69 20.76
C GLN A 29 12.31 -28.23 20.82
N SER A 30 12.61 -29.27 20.04
CA SER A 30 13.95 -29.84 19.97
C SER A 30 14.24 -30.52 18.63
N ARG A 31 15.53 -30.68 18.33
CA ARG A 31 16.01 -31.49 17.20
C ARG A 31 15.57 -32.96 17.26
N ARG A 32 15.22 -33.48 18.45
CA ARG A 32 14.80 -34.88 18.62
C ARG A 32 13.44 -35.16 17.96
N GLU A 33 12.70 -34.12 17.60
CA GLU A 33 11.41 -34.23 16.91
C GLU A 33 11.54 -34.46 15.39
N LEU A 34 12.75 -34.34 14.81
CA LEU A 34 13.00 -34.78 13.44
C LEU A 34 12.72 -36.28 13.29
N SER A 35 12.18 -36.70 12.15
CA SER A 35 12.02 -38.12 11.85
C SER A 35 13.36 -38.86 11.85
N GLU A 36 13.35 -40.14 12.25
CA GLU A 36 14.58 -40.95 12.27
C GLU A 36 15.23 -41.06 10.89
N SER A 37 14.44 -41.07 9.81
CA SER A 37 14.91 -41.11 8.42
C SER A 37 15.74 -39.86 8.10
N VAL A 38 15.27 -38.67 8.48
CA VAL A 38 15.96 -37.39 8.25
C VAL A 38 17.18 -37.24 9.15
N GLN A 39 17.10 -37.63 10.43
CA GLN A 39 18.24 -37.55 11.35
C GLN A 39 19.46 -38.35 10.84
N LYS A 40 19.23 -39.53 10.25
CA LYS A 40 20.28 -40.39 9.68
C LYS A 40 21.00 -39.76 8.48
N ARG A 41 20.38 -38.77 7.81
CA ARG A 41 20.92 -38.10 6.62
C ARG A 41 21.69 -36.82 6.92
N ALA A 42 21.91 -36.51 8.19
CA ALA A 42 22.68 -35.34 8.61
C ALA A 42 24.09 -35.27 8.00
N SER A 43 24.75 -36.41 7.80
CA SER A 43 26.08 -36.48 7.16
C SER A 43 26.08 -36.07 5.70
N ASP A 44 24.95 -36.26 5.03
CA ASP A 44 24.85 -36.12 3.57
C ASP A 44 24.40 -34.70 3.23
N ILE A 45 23.51 -34.14 4.04
CA ILE A 45 22.88 -32.84 3.83
C ILE A 45 23.73 -31.69 4.39
N CYS A 46 24.21 -31.83 5.63
CA CYS A 46 24.82 -30.71 6.35
C CYS A 46 26.34 -30.67 6.18
N PRO A 47 26.92 -29.51 5.86
CA PRO A 47 28.37 -29.34 5.90
C PRO A 47 28.89 -29.37 7.35
N LYS A 48 30.16 -29.77 7.53
CA LYS A 48 30.84 -29.77 8.84
C LYS A 48 31.58 -28.46 9.07
N GLY A 49 31.35 -27.84 10.22
CA GLY A 49 32.05 -26.63 10.65
C GLY A 49 33.39 -26.93 11.34
N PRO A 50 34.12 -25.88 11.79
CA PRO A 50 35.34 -26.01 12.58
C PRO A 50 35.04 -26.83 13.86
N GLY A 51 35.73 -27.96 14.05
CA GLY A 51 35.47 -28.90 15.15
C GLY A 51 34.60 -30.11 14.82
N GLY A 52 34.24 -30.31 13.54
CA GLY A 52 33.66 -31.57 13.04
C GLY A 52 32.15 -31.76 13.27
N ARG A 53 31.47 -30.78 13.87
CA ARG A 53 30.01 -30.77 14.06
C ARG A 53 29.28 -30.28 12.79
N TYR A 54 28.08 -30.79 12.56
CA TYR A 54 27.22 -30.34 11.45
C TYR A 54 26.70 -28.91 11.67
N THR A 55 26.68 -28.12 10.60
CA THR A 55 26.17 -26.75 10.51
C THR A 55 24.94 -26.69 9.60
N HIS A 56 24.27 -25.54 9.50
CA HIS A 56 23.13 -25.35 8.59
C HIS A 56 22.01 -26.36 8.85
N LEU A 57 21.67 -26.56 10.12
CA LEU A 57 20.75 -27.61 10.55
C LEU A 57 19.32 -27.39 10.04
N HIS A 58 18.97 -26.15 9.68
CA HIS A 58 17.69 -25.83 9.04
C HIS A 58 17.49 -26.59 7.72
N ALA A 59 18.55 -27.00 7.02
CA ALA A 59 18.45 -27.83 5.82
C ALA A 59 17.84 -29.22 6.11
N LEU A 60 18.06 -29.78 7.30
CA LEU A 60 17.40 -31.02 7.73
C LEU A 60 15.90 -30.82 7.96
N TRP A 61 15.50 -29.66 8.46
CA TRP A 61 14.09 -29.33 8.59
C TRP A 61 13.44 -29.04 7.22
N THR A 62 14.20 -28.49 6.27
CA THR A 62 13.73 -28.42 4.88
C THR A 62 13.51 -29.83 4.33
N GLU A 63 14.39 -30.78 4.61
CA GLU A 63 14.19 -32.20 4.24
C GLU A 63 12.95 -32.81 4.93
N GLU A 64 12.74 -32.56 6.23
CA GLU A 64 11.56 -33.01 6.98
C GLU A 64 10.25 -32.50 6.35
N PHE A 65 10.25 -31.28 5.80
CA PHE A 65 9.10 -30.78 5.05
C PHE A 65 8.80 -31.63 3.80
N PHE A 66 9.81 -32.07 3.05
CA PHE A 66 9.60 -32.95 1.89
C PHE A 66 9.24 -34.38 2.30
N GLU A 67 9.80 -34.90 3.40
CA GLU A 67 9.38 -36.19 3.97
C GLU A 67 7.89 -36.15 4.35
N TRP A 68 7.41 -35.03 4.92
CA TRP A 68 5.99 -34.82 5.17
C TRP A 68 5.16 -34.85 3.89
N LEU A 69 5.61 -34.23 2.79
CA LEU A 69 4.92 -34.31 1.50
C LEU A 69 4.80 -35.75 1.00
N ASP A 70 5.87 -36.54 1.13
CA ASP A 70 5.89 -37.95 0.73
C ASP A 70 4.93 -38.79 1.58
N HIS A 71 4.92 -38.58 2.90
CA HIS A 71 3.97 -39.25 3.80
C HIS A 71 2.51 -38.89 3.50
N GLN A 72 2.23 -37.63 3.14
CA GLN A 72 0.89 -37.20 2.73
C GLN A 72 0.55 -37.55 1.28
N LYS A 73 1.48 -38.15 0.52
CA LYS A 73 1.33 -38.45 -0.92
C LYS A 73 0.97 -37.20 -1.73
N LEU A 74 1.53 -36.06 -1.34
CA LEU A 74 1.36 -34.80 -2.05
C LEU A 74 2.39 -34.71 -3.18
N GLU A 75 1.88 -34.38 -4.37
CA GLU A 75 2.68 -34.16 -5.56
C GLU A 75 2.51 -32.71 -6.04
N PHE A 76 3.54 -32.21 -6.73
CA PHE A 76 3.47 -30.92 -7.40
C PHE A 76 2.78 -31.04 -8.77
N PRO A 77 2.30 -29.92 -9.34
CA PRO A 77 1.65 -29.93 -10.63
C PRO A 77 2.50 -30.56 -11.75
N ALA A 78 1.83 -31.04 -12.80
CA ALA A 78 2.49 -31.64 -13.96
C ALA A 78 3.57 -30.69 -14.53
N GLY A 79 4.77 -31.22 -14.78
CA GLY A 79 5.93 -30.44 -15.23
C GLY A 79 6.86 -29.96 -14.11
N ILE A 80 6.53 -30.25 -12.83
CA ILE A 80 7.40 -30.00 -11.68
C ILE A 80 7.67 -31.31 -10.95
N ASP A 81 8.88 -31.85 -11.08
CA ASP A 81 9.34 -33.00 -10.29
C ASP A 81 9.71 -32.54 -8.87
N LYS A 82 8.91 -32.97 -7.89
CA LYS A 82 9.14 -32.73 -6.46
C LYS A 82 10.55 -33.10 -6.02
N ARG A 83 11.17 -34.14 -6.60
CA ARG A 83 12.53 -34.58 -6.25
C ARG A 83 13.58 -33.57 -6.70
N CYS A 84 13.43 -32.98 -7.89
CA CYS A 84 14.31 -31.92 -8.39
C CYS A 84 14.22 -30.67 -7.51
N VAL A 85 12.99 -30.26 -7.16
CA VAL A 85 12.74 -29.12 -6.25
C VAL A 85 13.38 -29.37 -4.89
N ARG A 86 13.17 -30.56 -4.33
CA ARG A 86 13.75 -31.00 -3.05
C ARG A 86 15.27 -30.96 -3.07
N ASP A 87 15.90 -31.52 -4.10
CA ASP A 87 17.37 -31.58 -4.18
C ASP A 87 17.97 -30.16 -4.22
N VAL A 88 17.36 -29.23 -4.97
CA VAL A 88 17.80 -27.82 -5.00
C VAL A 88 17.57 -27.14 -3.64
N ALA A 89 16.42 -27.36 -3.00
CA ALA A 89 16.07 -26.74 -1.72
C ALA A 89 16.97 -27.24 -0.56
N VAL A 90 17.18 -28.55 -0.45
CA VAL A 90 17.89 -29.17 0.68
C VAL A 90 19.40 -29.01 0.57
N TYR A 91 19.96 -29.16 -0.63
CA TYR A 91 21.41 -29.26 -0.81
C TYR A 91 22.08 -27.95 -1.27
N HIS A 92 21.45 -26.80 -1.11
CA HIS A 92 22.04 -25.51 -1.50
C HIS A 92 23.30 -25.14 -0.70
N HIS A 93 23.48 -25.64 0.54
CA HIS A 93 24.71 -25.46 1.33
C HIS A 93 25.79 -26.52 1.07
N ASN A 94 25.38 -27.70 0.61
CA ASN A 94 26.29 -28.80 0.26
C ASN A 94 25.84 -29.45 -1.06
N PRO A 95 26.07 -28.79 -2.21
CA PRO A 95 25.50 -29.22 -3.49
C PRO A 95 25.85 -30.64 -3.89
N LEU A 96 24.81 -31.43 -4.19
CA LEU A 96 24.98 -32.78 -4.71
C LEU A 96 25.79 -32.76 -6.03
N PRO A 97 26.64 -33.78 -6.29
CA PRO A 97 27.39 -33.86 -7.53
C PRO A 97 26.50 -33.78 -8.79
N GLN A 98 25.31 -34.38 -8.76
CA GLN A 98 24.36 -34.36 -9.88
C GLN A 98 23.73 -32.98 -10.16
N LEU A 99 23.72 -32.06 -9.19
CA LEU A 99 23.20 -30.71 -9.40
C LEU A 99 24.21 -29.81 -10.13
N GLN A 100 25.47 -30.24 -10.27
CA GLN A 100 26.52 -29.55 -11.03
C GLN A 100 26.48 -28.02 -10.79
N GLY A 101 26.36 -27.20 -11.84
CA GLY A 101 26.30 -25.74 -11.71
C GLY A 101 24.99 -25.20 -11.14
N ILE A 102 23.87 -25.93 -11.22
CA ILE A 102 22.57 -25.54 -10.63
C ILE A 102 22.67 -25.45 -9.10
N GLY A 103 23.40 -26.38 -8.49
CA GLY A 103 23.63 -26.34 -7.03
C GLY A 103 24.46 -25.13 -6.60
N GLU A 104 25.48 -24.75 -7.36
CA GLU A 104 26.25 -23.50 -7.11
C GLU A 104 25.38 -22.26 -7.36
N LEU A 105 24.50 -22.30 -8.35
CA LEU A 105 23.58 -21.22 -8.68
C LEU A 105 22.62 -20.95 -7.51
N ALA A 106 22.03 -22.00 -6.93
CA ALA A 106 21.18 -21.88 -5.76
C ALA A 106 21.91 -21.24 -4.57
N ALA A 107 23.15 -21.69 -4.30
CA ALA A 107 24.00 -21.13 -3.25
C ALA A 107 24.34 -19.65 -3.52
N GLN A 108 24.63 -19.30 -4.78
CA GLN A 108 24.93 -17.92 -5.16
C GLN A 108 23.70 -17.03 -5.03
N ALA A 109 22.51 -17.51 -5.41
CA ALA A 109 21.27 -16.77 -5.30
C ALA A 109 20.94 -16.40 -3.84
N ASP A 110 21.12 -17.34 -2.90
CA ASP A 110 20.96 -17.08 -1.46
C ASP A 110 21.91 -15.97 -0.95
N ARG A 111 23.19 -16.04 -1.35
CA ARG A 111 24.22 -15.03 -0.97
C ARG A 111 23.93 -13.65 -1.55
N LEU A 112 23.54 -13.59 -2.83
CA LEU A 112 23.25 -12.36 -3.55
C LEU A 112 21.99 -11.66 -3.00
N ALA A 113 20.96 -12.41 -2.62
CA ALA A 113 19.74 -11.85 -2.03
C ALA A 113 20.01 -11.12 -0.70
N ALA A 114 20.84 -11.73 0.17
CA ALA A 114 21.27 -11.13 1.41
C ALA A 114 22.33 -10.03 1.25
N SER A 115 22.91 -9.84 0.05
CA SER A 115 24.05 -8.96 -0.21
C SER A 115 25.20 -9.17 0.78
N MET A 116 25.52 -10.43 1.07
CA MET A 116 26.54 -10.85 2.05
C MET A 116 27.57 -11.79 1.42
N GLU A 117 28.84 -11.53 1.70
CA GLU A 117 29.92 -12.46 1.32
C GLU A 117 29.90 -13.73 2.19
N ARG A 118 29.46 -13.66 3.46
CA ARG A 118 29.38 -14.81 4.40
C ARG A 118 28.29 -14.64 5.47
N LYS A 119 27.53 -15.71 5.79
CA LYS A 119 26.52 -15.81 6.88
C LYS A 119 27.09 -16.46 8.18
N GLU A 120 28.40 -16.31 8.42
CA GLU A 120 29.15 -17.10 9.42
C GLU A 120 28.71 -16.92 10.90
N LYS A 121 27.97 -15.86 11.27
CA LYS A 121 27.71 -15.53 12.69
C LYS A 121 26.56 -16.33 13.32
N ASP A 122 25.42 -16.45 12.64
CA ASP A 122 24.30 -17.25 13.14
C ASP A 122 24.72 -18.73 13.29
N GLU A 123 25.52 -19.22 12.33
CA GLU A 123 26.00 -20.60 12.25
C GLU A 123 26.94 -20.96 13.42
N GLN A 124 27.87 -20.05 13.78
CA GLN A 124 28.83 -20.26 14.86
C GLN A 124 28.16 -20.31 16.25
N GLU A 125 27.07 -19.57 16.45
CA GLU A 125 26.36 -19.54 17.74
C GLU A 125 25.33 -20.67 17.87
N GLU A 126 24.68 -21.11 16.80
CA GLU A 126 23.91 -22.37 16.80
C GLU A 126 24.79 -23.57 17.20
N MET A 127 26.05 -23.58 16.73
CA MET A 127 27.04 -24.60 17.13
C MET A 127 27.44 -24.52 18.61
N ALA A 128 27.43 -23.32 19.20
CA ALA A 128 27.92 -23.05 20.54
C ALA A 128 26.83 -23.16 21.64
N ALA A 129 25.57 -22.88 21.31
CA ALA A 129 24.57 -22.53 22.32
C ALA A 129 23.72 -23.70 22.88
N GLY A 130 23.76 -24.90 22.29
CA GLY A 130 23.03 -26.07 22.81
C GLY A 130 21.51 -25.83 22.96
N GLU A 131 20.86 -26.51 23.92
CA GLU A 131 19.41 -26.37 24.18
C GLU A 131 19.02 -24.96 24.71
N LEU A 132 19.90 -24.29 25.46
CA LEU A 132 19.66 -22.93 25.98
C LEU A 132 19.64 -21.86 24.87
N GLY A 133 20.37 -22.06 23.78
CA GLY A 133 20.33 -21.20 22.60
C GLY A 133 19.10 -21.39 21.72
N TRP A 134 18.52 -22.60 21.71
CA TRP A 134 17.34 -22.94 20.91
C TRP A 134 16.12 -22.10 21.33
N ASP A 135 15.93 -21.96 22.65
CA ASP A 135 14.85 -21.14 23.22
C ASP A 135 15.02 -19.65 22.88
N ALA A 136 16.25 -19.12 22.97
CA ALA A 136 16.54 -17.73 22.61
C ALA A 136 16.33 -17.45 21.11
N PHE A 137 16.70 -18.40 20.25
CA PHE A 137 16.50 -18.32 18.80
C PHE A 137 15.02 -18.24 18.43
N ILE A 138 14.17 -19.13 18.98
CA ILE A 138 12.72 -19.10 18.72
C ILE A 138 12.09 -17.79 19.22
N LYS A 139 12.57 -17.26 20.34
CA LYS A 139 12.06 -16.03 20.97
C LYS A 139 12.59 -14.74 20.34
N THR A 140 13.33 -14.82 19.23
CA THR A 140 13.81 -13.63 18.51
C THR A 140 12.74 -13.14 17.52
N PRO A 141 12.14 -11.96 17.73
CA PRO A 141 11.16 -11.38 16.82
C PRO A 141 11.86 -10.71 15.64
N LEU A 142 11.12 -10.55 14.54
CA LEU A 142 11.54 -9.76 13.40
C LEU A 142 11.60 -8.26 13.78
N ASP A 143 12.69 -7.59 13.42
CA ASP A 143 12.83 -6.15 13.56
C ASP A 143 11.91 -5.42 12.57
N ASN A 144 11.36 -4.27 12.96
CA ASN A 144 10.59 -3.46 12.03
C ASN A 144 11.49 -2.99 10.86
N PRO A 145 11.17 -3.27 9.58
CA PRO A 145 12.00 -2.86 8.45
C PRO A 145 12.24 -1.34 8.37
N PHE A 146 11.31 -0.54 8.87
CA PHE A 146 11.48 0.91 8.94
C PHE A 146 12.55 1.34 9.95
N ALA A 147 12.96 0.50 10.89
CA ALA A 147 13.99 0.82 11.88
C ALA A 147 15.38 1.05 11.26
N GLN A 148 15.63 0.51 10.07
CA GLN A 148 16.88 0.67 9.33
C GLN A 148 16.93 1.91 8.43
N VAL A 149 15.85 2.71 8.40
CA VAL A 149 15.80 3.95 7.62
C VAL A 149 16.41 5.11 8.41
N GLU A 150 17.50 5.70 7.93
CA GLU A 150 18.18 6.84 8.55
C GLU A 150 18.47 7.94 7.51
N LEU A 151 17.71 9.04 7.55
CA LEU A 151 17.93 10.24 6.72
C LEU A 151 18.58 11.41 7.50
N GLY A 152 19.13 11.15 8.69
CA GLY A 152 19.72 12.17 9.56
C GLY A 152 18.71 13.06 10.32
N LEU A 153 17.40 12.92 10.07
CA LEU A 153 16.34 13.71 10.70
C LEU A 153 16.11 13.40 12.19
N GLY A 154 16.69 12.31 12.70
CA GLY A 154 16.66 11.90 14.11
C GLY A 154 18.01 11.99 14.83
N ALA A 155 19.01 12.68 14.25
CA ALA A 155 20.38 12.70 14.78
C ALA A 155 20.48 13.25 16.22
N ASN A 156 19.55 14.12 16.62
CA ASN A 156 19.52 14.71 17.96
C ASN A 156 18.90 13.79 19.03
N CYS A 157 18.30 12.65 18.64
CA CYS A 157 17.74 11.67 19.56
C CYS A 157 18.84 10.71 20.03
N ARG A 158 19.35 10.90 21.26
CA ARG A 158 20.38 10.03 21.86
C ARG A 158 19.91 8.57 21.96
N GLN A 159 18.65 8.37 22.32
CA GLN A 159 17.98 7.07 22.26
C GLN A 159 17.19 7.05 20.94
N LYS A 160 17.38 6.00 20.12
CA LYS A 160 16.65 5.78 18.86
C LYS A 160 15.50 4.78 19.13
N PRO A 161 14.38 5.20 19.74
CA PRO A 161 13.34 4.28 20.23
C PRO A 161 12.72 3.41 19.13
N TRP A 162 12.69 3.90 17.88
CA TRP A 162 12.21 3.13 16.75
C TRP A 162 13.01 1.86 16.47
N LYS A 163 14.25 1.73 16.96
CA LYS A 163 15.04 0.49 16.87
C LYS A 163 14.53 -0.64 17.76
N GLU A 164 13.74 -0.31 18.79
CA GLU A 164 13.07 -1.30 19.64
C GLU A 164 11.76 -1.81 19.03
N SER A 165 11.29 -1.23 17.92
CA SER A 165 10.07 -1.64 17.22
C SER A 165 10.28 -2.99 16.54
N LYS A 166 9.41 -3.96 16.86
CA LYS A 166 9.43 -5.33 16.35
C LYS A 166 8.09 -5.66 15.69
N ILE A 167 8.12 -6.53 14.70
CA ILE A 167 6.93 -7.10 14.07
C ILE A 167 6.41 -8.26 14.93
N PRO A 168 5.13 -8.27 15.32
CA PRO A 168 4.57 -9.39 16.08
C PRO A 168 4.44 -10.65 15.21
N LEU A 169 4.89 -11.80 15.73
CA LEU A 169 4.71 -13.10 15.07
C LEU A 169 3.23 -13.50 15.01
N GLN A 170 2.60 -13.33 13.83
CA GLN A 170 1.23 -13.69 13.49
C GLN A 170 1.08 -13.93 11.98
N GLU A 171 -0.03 -14.55 11.56
CA GLU A 171 -0.44 -14.56 10.15
C GLU A 171 -0.69 -13.12 9.67
N LEU A 172 -0.35 -12.81 8.41
CA LEU A 172 -0.61 -11.51 7.80
C LEU A 172 -2.09 -11.34 7.49
N VAL A 173 -2.87 -11.02 8.51
CA VAL A 173 -4.26 -10.59 8.38
C VAL A 173 -4.31 -9.10 8.72
N PRO A 174 -4.71 -8.22 7.78
CA PRO A 174 -4.83 -6.79 8.05
C PRO A 174 -5.63 -6.49 9.33
N GLY A 175 -5.13 -5.58 10.16
CA GLY A 175 -5.75 -5.19 11.43
C GLY A 175 -4.74 -4.77 12.51
N ASN A 176 -5.23 -4.50 13.73
CA ASN A 176 -4.36 -4.01 14.83
C ASN A 176 -3.41 -5.08 15.40
N ALA A 177 -3.64 -6.35 15.09
CA ALA A 177 -2.82 -7.47 15.55
C ALA A 177 -1.43 -7.48 14.90
N ILE A 178 -1.32 -6.97 13.67
CA ILE A 178 -0.07 -6.93 12.88
C ILE A 178 0.74 -5.63 13.08
N LEU A 179 0.22 -4.67 13.86
CA LEU A 179 0.92 -3.43 14.14
C LEU A 179 2.22 -3.69 14.91
N PRO A 180 3.34 -3.05 14.50
CA PRO A 180 4.61 -3.16 15.22
C PRO A 180 4.52 -2.67 16.66
N ARG A 181 5.30 -3.28 17.55
CA ARG A 181 5.31 -2.96 18.99
C ARG A 181 6.74 -2.96 19.54
N PRO A 182 7.04 -2.21 20.61
CA PRO A 182 8.29 -2.35 21.34
C PRO A 182 8.50 -3.81 21.79
N ARG A 183 9.74 -4.29 21.76
CA ARG A 183 10.09 -5.66 22.21
C ARG A 183 9.51 -6.00 23.59
N SER A 184 9.50 -5.04 24.52
CA SER A 184 8.97 -5.22 25.88
C SER A 184 7.46 -5.48 25.96
N GLN A 185 6.71 -5.20 24.89
CA GLN A 185 5.27 -5.42 24.81
C GLN A 185 4.91 -6.72 24.06
N LEU A 186 5.90 -7.48 23.61
CA LEU A 186 5.68 -8.78 22.98
C LEU A 186 5.71 -9.90 24.02
N ASP A 187 4.72 -10.78 23.94
CA ASP A 187 4.72 -12.04 24.69
C ASP A 187 5.63 -13.05 23.98
N LEU A 188 6.94 -12.93 24.23
CA LEU A 188 7.95 -13.81 23.66
C LEU A 188 7.84 -15.25 24.20
N GLN A 189 7.23 -15.47 25.37
CA GLN A 189 7.06 -16.82 25.92
C GLN A 189 6.03 -17.62 25.12
N ALA A 190 5.05 -16.95 24.48
CA ALA A 190 4.10 -17.59 23.59
C ALA A 190 4.66 -17.90 22.18
N TYR A 191 5.87 -17.46 21.82
CA TYR A 191 6.40 -17.65 20.45
C TYR A 191 6.50 -19.12 20.02
N PRO A 192 7.02 -20.06 20.83
CA PRO A 192 7.07 -21.48 20.44
C PRO A 192 5.70 -22.06 20.07
N GLU A 193 4.66 -21.73 20.85
CA GLU A 193 3.27 -22.14 20.59
C GLU A 193 2.75 -21.49 19.30
N ARG A 194 2.99 -20.19 19.12
CA ARG A 194 2.55 -19.46 17.93
C ARG A 194 3.20 -20.00 16.65
N TYR A 195 4.49 -20.32 16.67
CA TYR A 195 5.15 -20.96 15.54
C TYR A 195 4.49 -22.29 15.19
N ARG A 196 4.14 -23.12 16.18
CA ARG A 196 3.44 -24.39 15.96
C ARG A 196 2.07 -24.19 15.31
N GLN A 197 1.26 -23.28 15.84
CA GLN A 197 -0.06 -22.96 15.29
C GLN A 197 0.01 -22.43 13.86
N LEU A 198 0.94 -21.50 13.59
CA LEU A 198 1.16 -20.97 12.25
C LEU A 198 1.62 -22.06 11.29
N TRP A 199 2.50 -22.97 11.73
CA TRP A 199 2.98 -24.08 10.91
C TRP A 199 1.86 -25.07 10.57
N GLU A 200 1.00 -25.40 11.52
CA GLU A 200 -0.17 -26.27 11.30
C GLU A 200 -1.13 -25.67 10.28
N GLN A 201 -1.43 -24.37 10.39
CA GLN A 201 -2.28 -23.67 9.43
C GLN A 201 -1.63 -23.58 8.04
N PHE A 202 -0.33 -23.28 7.98
CA PHE A 202 0.43 -23.28 6.73
C PHE A 202 0.37 -24.65 6.04
N ARG A 203 0.60 -25.75 6.77
CA ARG A 203 0.53 -27.12 6.23
C ARG A 203 -0.85 -27.46 5.68
N ALA A 204 -1.91 -27.09 6.39
CA ALA A 204 -3.28 -27.36 5.97
C ALA A 204 -3.61 -26.66 4.64
N GLU A 205 -3.26 -25.37 4.51
CA GLU A 205 -3.50 -24.62 3.26
C GLU A 205 -2.54 -25.04 2.14
N PHE A 206 -1.29 -25.38 2.45
CA PHE A 206 -0.35 -25.92 1.46
C PHE A 206 -0.83 -27.26 0.88
N HIS A 207 -1.40 -28.12 1.71
CA HIS A 207 -2.05 -29.37 1.27
C HIS A 207 -3.22 -29.07 0.32
N GLU A 208 -4.06 -28.09 0.64
CA GLU A 208 -5.16 -27.67 -0.25
C GLU A 208 -4.64 -27.15 -1.59
N ILE A 209 -3.57 -26.34 -1.60
CA ILE A 209 -2.91 -25.85 -2.82
C ILE A 209 -2.42 -27.02 -3.69
N CYS A 210 -1.69 -27.98 -3.11
CA CYS A 210 -1.17 -29.14 -3.85
C CYS A 210 -2.30 -29.99 -4.46
N THR A 211 -3.39 -30.18 -3.73
CA THR A 211 -4.51 -31.02 -4.18
C THR A 211 -5.41 -30.33 -5.19
N ALA A 212 -5.76 -29.06 -4.96
CA ALA A 212 -6.70 -28.32 -5.79
C ALA A 212 -6.08 -27.74 -7.07
N LEU A 213 -4.78 -27.41 -7.06
CA LEU A 213 -4.12 -26.71 -8.18
C LEU A 213 -3.14 -27.60 -8.98
N ARG A 214 -3.24 -28.93 -8.82
CA ARG A 214 -2.39 -29.93 -9.50
C ARG A 214 -2.31 -29.82 -11.02
N SER A 215 -3.30 -29.19 -11.66
CA SER A 215 -3.40 -29.07 -13.12
C SER A 215 -2.82 -27.77 -13.67
N ASN A 216 -2.42 -26.81 -12.81
CA ASN A 216 -1.92 -25.51 -13.27
C ASN A 216 -0.69 -25.06 -12.44
N PRO A 217 0.54 -25.24 -12.97
CA PRO A 217 1.76 -24.80 -12.32
C PRO A 217 1.82 -23.29 -12.02
N GLY A 218 1.31 -22.44 -12.91
CA GLY A 218 1.35 -20.98 -12.74
C GLY A 218 0.52 -20.51 -11.56
N VAL A 219 -0.73 -20.97 -11.50
CA VAL A 219 -1.65 -20.66 -10.38
C VAL A 219 -1.17 -21.28 -9.07
N PHE A 220 -0.57 -22.48 -9.11
CA PHE A 220 0.08 -23.09 -7.95
C PHE A 220 1.21 -22.21 -7.39
N CYS A 221 2.09 -21.68 -8.25
CA CYS A 221 3.18 -20.83 -7.82
C CYS A 221 2.70 -19.48 -7.27
N ASP A 222 1.67 -18.87 -7.86
CA ASP A 222 1.04 -17.65 -7.36
C ASP A 222 0.39 -17.86 -5.98
N ALA A 223 -0.35 -18.97 -5.81
CA ALA A 223 -0.92 -19.37 -4.54
C ALA A 223 0.15 -19.59 -3.46
N LEU A 224 1.23 -20.29 -3.79
CA LEU A 224 2.35 -20.51 -2.88
C LEU A 224 3.08 -19.21 -2.52
N TYR A 225 3.24 -18.29 -3.46
CA TYR A 225 3.81 -16.97 -3.21
C TYR A 225 2.98 -16.20 -2.17
N SER A 226 1.66 -16.19 -2.34
CA SER A 226 0.72 -15.57 -1.40
C SER A 226 0.68 -16.29 -0.04
N LEU A 227 0.76 -17.62 0.00
CA LEU A 227 0.82 -18.38 1.24
C LEU A 227 2.11 -18.06 2.03
N SER A 228 3.24 -18.01 1.33
CA SER A 228 4.52 -17.57 1.91
C SER A 228 4.41 -16.16 2.47
N GLU A 229 3.83 -15.22 1.73
CA GLU A 229 3.63 -13.85 2.21
C GLU A 229 2.78 -13.83 3.50
N ARG A 230 1.76 -14.68 3.59
CA ARG A 230 0.88 -14.69 4.77
C ARG A 230 1.53 -15.25 6.03
N PHE A 231 2.30 -16.31 5.91
CA PHE A 231 2.80 -17.04 7.09
C PHE A 231 4.26 -16.72 7.43
N LEU A 232 5.06 -16.26 6.46
CA LEU A 232 6.50 -16.05 6.64
C LEU A 232 6.90 -14.57 6.75
N TRP A 233 5.96 -13.61 6.60
CA TRP A 233 6.27 -12.17 6.66
C TRP A 233 6.80 -11.67 8.01
N ALA A 234 6.45 -12.34 9.12
CA ALA A 234 6.87 -11.98 10.47
C ALA A 234 7.95 -12.94 11.02
N VAL A 235 8.41 -13.89 10.19
CA VAL A 235 9.45 -14.86 10.55
C VAL A 235 10.81 -14.28 10.13
N PRO A 236 11.76 -14.03 11.04
CA PRO A 236 13.07 -13.49 10.66
C PRO A 236 13.88 -14.49 9.84
N SER A 237 14.41 -14.05 8.70
CA SER A 237 15.30 -14.85 7.82
C SER A 237 16.65 -15.18 8.48
N SER A 238 17.17 -14.24 9.26
CA SER A 238 18.35 -14.34 10.12
C SER A 238 18.02 -13.68 11.46
N THR A 239 18.57 -14.19 12.56
CA THR A 239 18.35 -13.63 13.90
C THR A 239 19.40 -12.60 14.32
N LYS A 240 20.49 -12.45 13.57
CA LYS A 240 21.61 -11.56 13.92
C LYS A 240 22.06 -10.64 12.80
N ASP A 241 22.24 -11.18 11.60
CA ASP A 241 22.90 -10.47 10.51
C ASP A 241 21.98 -9.43 9.85
N GLN A 242 20.72 -9.81 9.60
CA GLN A 242 19.68 -8.95 9.02
C GLN A 242 18.32 -9.26 9.68
N PRO A 243 18.16 -8.94 10.98
CA PRO A 243 16.98 -9.32 11.76
C PRO A 243 15.70 -8.59 11.31
N ASP A 244 15.81 -7.64 10.39
CA ASP A 244 14.71 -6.87 9.80
C ASP A 244 14.16 -7.47 8.50
N ILE A 245 14.76 -8.56 8.00
CA ILE A 245 14.34 -9.20 6.75
C ILE A 245 13.50 -10.42 7.05
N SER A 246 12.26 -10.43 6.57
CA SER A 246 11.38 -11.58 6.69
C SER A 246 11.86 -12.75 5.84
N LEU A 247 11.52 -13.96 6.25
CA LEU A 247 11.82 -15.18 5.53
C LEU A 247 11.17 -15.17 4.14
N HIS A 248 9.95 -14.61 4.03
CA HIS A 248 9.28 -14.42 2.74
C HIS A 248 10.08 -13.52 1.78
N ASP A 249 10.50 -12.35 2.26
CA ASP A 249 11.21 -11.36 1.42
C ASP A 249 12.57 -11.91 0.95
N HIS A 250 13.25 -12.66 1.83
CA HIS A 250 14.48 -13.37 1.50
C HIS A 250 14.25 -14.45 0.43
N HIS A 251 13.24 -15.31 0.61
CA HIS A 251 12.90 -16.35 -0.36
C HIS A 251 12.53 -15.75 -1.73
N SER A 252 11.74 -14.67 -1.75
CA SER A 252 11.34 -13.98 -2.98
C SER A 252 12.55 -13.41 -3.72
N ALA A 253 13.45 -12.71 -3.03
CA ALA A 253 14.64 -12.13 -3.64
C ALA A 253 15.61 -13.20 -4.15
N ALA A 254 15.84 -14.27 -3.38
CA ALA A 254 16.71 -15.38 -3.79
C ALA A 254 16.16 -16.10 -5.02
N ALA A 255 14.85 -16.37 -5.06
CA ALA A 255 14.21 -17.01 -6.20
C ALA A 255 14.31 -16.13 -7.47
N ALA A 256 14.14 -14.80 -7.35
CA ALA A 256 14.32 -13.88 -8.48
C ALA A 256 15.75 -13.90 -9.05
N VAL A 257 16.76 -13.94 -8.18
CA VAL A 257 18.17 -14.07 -8.59
C VAL A 257 18.42 -15.42 -9.27
N ALA A 258 17.89 -16.50 -8.71
CA ALA A 258 18.05 -17.85 -9.26
C ALA A 258 17.46 -17.96 -10.68
N ALA A 259 16.26 -17.43 -10.90
CA ALA A 259 15.62 -17.44 -12.22
C ALA A 259 16.47 -16.70 -13.27
N ALA A 260 16.99 -15.52 -12.94
CA ALA A 260 17.83 -14.74 -13.84
C ALA A 260 19.19 -15.40 -14.11
N LEU A 261 19.84 -15.98 -13.08
CA LEU A 261 21.07 -16.75 -13.27
C LEU A 261 20.83 -17.97 -14.17
N TYR A 262 19.71 -18.68 -13.97
CA TYR A 262 19.41 -19.91 -14.70
C TYR A 262 19.29 -19.62 -16.19
N LEU A 263 18.45 -18.66 -16.56
CA LEU A 263 18.24 -18.28 -17.97
C LEU A 263 19.52 -17.77 -18.63
N TRP A 264 20.32 -16.96 -17.92
CA TRP A 264 21.59 -16.47 -18.46
C TRP A 264 22.57 -17.62 -18.73
N HIS A 265 22.77 -18.51 -17.74
CA HIS A 265 23.65 -19.67 -17.90
C HIS A 265 23.11 -20.69 -18.92
N GLN A 266 21.80 -20.79 -19.09
CA GLN A 266 21.17 -21.62 -20.12
C GLN A 266 21.52 -21.11 -21.51
N GLU A 267 21.40 -19.80 -21.76
CA GLU A 267 21.77 -19.19 -23.04
C GLU A 267 23.27 -19.33 -23.35
N GLN A 268 24.13 -19.21 -22.33
CA GLN A 268 25.58 -19.40 -22.51
C GLN A 268 26.00 -20.88 -22.61
N GLY A 269 25.09 -21.83 -22.37
CA GLY A 269 25.44 -23.26 -22.33
C GLY A 269 26.32 -23.66 -21.14
N THR A 270 26.29 -22.91 -20.05
CA THR A 270 27.18 -23.07 -18.87
C THR A 270 26.45 -23.48 -17.59
N LEU A 271 25.17 -23.89 -17.66
CA LEU A 271 24.39 -24.35 -16.50
C LEU A 271 25.06 -25.45 -15.67
N ASN A 272 25.85 -26.30 -16.34
CA ASN A 272 26.53 -27.43 -15.73
C ASN A 272 27.96 -27.10 -15.25
N ASP A 273 28.46 -25.90 -15.54
CA ASP A 273 29.81 -25.45 -15.19
C ASP A 273 29.79 -24.65 -13.89
N LYS A 274 30.20 -25.30 -12.80
CA LYS A 274 30.32 -24.67 -11.47
C LYS A 274 31.24 -23.45 -11.47
N SER A 275 32.31 -23.46 -12.26
CA SER A 275 33.28 -22.36 -12.30
C SER A 275 32.70 -21.13 -12.98
N ALA A 276 31.99 -21.31 -14.09
CA ALA A 276 31.29 -20.25 -14.80
C ALA A 276 30.16 -19.64 -13.96
N VAL A 277 29.40 -20.47 -13.23
CA VAL A 277 28.36 -19.98 -12.31
C VAL A 277 28.96 -19.12 -11.21
N ARG A 278 30.07 -19.57 -10.61
CA ARG A 278 30.73 -18.86 -9.51
C ARG A 278 31.37 -17.54 -9.92
N ASP A 279 31.79 -17.40 -11.18
CA ASP A 279 32.40 -16.16 -11.68
C ASP A 279 31.43 -14.97 -11.55
N PRO A 280 31.77 -13.95 -10.71
CA PRO A 280 30.92 -12.79 -10.50
C PRO A 280 31.19 -11.68 -11.53
N SER A 281 32.14 -11.84 -12.43
CA SER A 281 32.61 -10.79 -13.35
C SER A 281 31.66 -10.46 -14.52
N PRO A 282 31.06 -11.45 -15.22
CA PRO A 282 30.26 -11.12 -16.40
C PRO A 282 28.94 -10.43 -16.00
N PRO A 283 28.43 -9.50 -16.83
CA PRO A 283 27.15 -8.87 -16.58
C PRO A 283 26.02 -9.86 -16.85
N LYS A 284 25.55 -10.54 -15.80
CA LYS A 284 24.50 -11.57 -15.87
C LYS A 284 23.09 -11.00 -15.79
N PHE A 285 22.93 -9.77 -15.32
CA PHE A 285 21.63 -9.22 -14.90
C PHE A 285 21.28 -7.90 -15.57
N ARG A 286 19.97 -7.63 -15.63
CA ARG A 286 19.38 -6.31 -15.85
C ARG A 286 18.17 -6.13 -14.90
N PHE A 287 17.80 -4.89 -14.63
CA PHE A 287 16.52 -4.56 -14.02
C PHE A 287 15.54 -4.12 -15.10
N LEU A 288 14.32 -4.66 -15.04
CA LEU A 288 13.19 -4.20 -15.86
C LEU A 288 12.13 -3.61 -14.93
N ALA A 289 11.88 -2.31 -15.07
CA ALA A 289 10.88 -1.59 -14.30
C ALA A 289 9.73 -1.15 -15.21
N GLY A 290 8.50 -1.27 -14.72
CA GLY A 290 7.33 -0.63 -15.29
C GLY A 290 6.81 0.44 -14.35
N ASP A 291 6.46 1.61 -14.88
CA ASP A 291 5.95 2.73 -14.08
C ASP A 291 4.81 3.46 -14.80
N LEU A 292 3.64 3.48 -14.16
CA LEU A 292 2.47 4.20 -14.62
C LEU A 292 2.58 5.70 -14.34
N SER A 293 2.43 6.49 -15.40
CA SER A 293 2.40 7.96 -15.34
C SER A 293 1.03 8.47 -15.79
N GLY A 294 0.53 9.52 -15.13
CA GLY A 294 -0.79 10.10 -15.41
C GLY A 294 -1.95 9.54 -14.58
N ILE A 295 -1.67 8.78 -13.50
CA ILE A 295 -2.67 8.14 -12.62
C ILE A 295 -3.73 9.14 -12.15
N GLN A 296 -3.31 10.22 -11.49
CA GLN A 296 -4.22 11.21 -10.92
C GLN A 296 -5.10 11.85 -12.01
N HIS A 297 -4.49 12.30 -13.10
CA HIS A 297 -5.21 12.91 -14.21
C HIS A 297 -6.27 11.96 -14.81
N SER A 298 -5.91 10.70 -15.01
CA SER A 298 -6.78 9.68 -15.61
C SER A 298 -7.95 9.28 -14.72
N ILE A 299 -7.74 9.16 -13.40
CA ILE A 299 -8.82 8.89 -12.44
C ILE A 299 -9.85 10.02 -12.49
N PHE A 300 -9.39 11.27 -12.52
CA PHE A 300 -10.25 12.46 -12.45
C PHE A 300 -10.75 13.00 -13.78
N LEU A 301 -10.58 12.27 -14.88
CA LEU A 301 -11.08 12.67 -16.20
C LEU A 301 -12.59 12.42 -16.34
N LEU A 302 -13.37 13.12 -15.52
CA LEU A 302 -14.83 13.12 -15.46
C LEU A 302 -15.29 14.53 -15.82
N ALA A 303 -15.61 14.75 -17.09
CA ALA A 303 -15.99 16.05 -17.63
C ALA A 303 -17.35 16.53 -17.12
N ASN A 304 -18.30 15.62 -16.86
CA ASN A 304 -19.60 15.93 -16.27
C ASN A 304 -19.93 15.00 -15.10
N GLN A 305 -20.15 15.57 -13.93
CA GLN A 305 -20.56 14.82 -12.74
C GLN A 305 -22.04 14.46 -12.69
N ARG A 306 -22.86 15.11 -13.53
CA ARG A 306 -24.28 14.79 -13.66
C ARG A 306 -24.54 13.52 -14.47
N VAL A 307 -23.49 12.83 -14.91
CA VAL A 307 -23.64 11.56 -15.62
C VAL A 307 -23.95 10.46 -14.61
N ARG A 308 -25.13 9.86 -14.77
CA ARG A 308 -25.57 8.70 -14.00
C ARG A 308 -24.51 7.59 -14.11
N GLY A 309 -24.18 6.97 -12.98
CA GLY A 309 -23.14 5.94 -12.89
C GLY A 309 -21.69 6.42 -12.78
N ALA A 310 -21.42 7.71 -12.58
CA ALA A 310 -20.05 8.25 -12.43
C ALA A 310 -19.23 7.56 -11.31
N SER A 311 -19.84 7.20 -10.19
CA SER A 311 -19.18 6.48 -9.09
C SER A 311 -18.71 5.07 -9.49
N ARG A 312 -19.45 4.39 -10.37
CA ARG A 312 -19.04 3.08 -10.92
C ARG A 312 -17.78 3.23 -11.78
N ILE A 313 -17.75 4.24 -12.64
CA ILE A 313 -16.62 4.55 -13.50
C ILE A 313 -15.38 4.92 -12.68
N LEU A 314 -15.53 5.78 -11.67
CA LEU A 314 -14.43 6.18 -10.78
C LEU A 314 -13.80 4.95 -10.10
N ARG A 315 -14.63 4.07 -9.53
CA ARG A 315 -14.16 2.81 -8.94
C ARG A 315 -13.44 1.93 -9.96
N ALA A 316 -14.02 1.75 -11.14
CA ALA A 316 -13.42 0.93 -12.18
C ALA A 316 -12.06 1.47 -12.62
N ARG A 317 -11.91 2.80 -12.76
CA ARG A 317 -10.64 3.41 -13.11
C ARG A 317 -9.56 3.17 -12.06
N SER A 318 -9.87 3.37 -10.78
CA SER A 318 -8.93 3.07 -9.71
C SER A 318 -8.48 1.61 -9.73
N PHE A 319 -9.44 0.68 -9.82
CA PHE A 319 -9.16 -0.74 -9.94
C PHE A 319 -8.30 -1.06 -11.17
N LEU A 320 -8.69 -0.58 -12.35
CA LEU A 320 -8.01 -0.85 -13.61
C LEU A 320 -6.59 -0.29 -13.63
N ILE A 321 -6.31 0.83 -12.97
CA ILE A 321 -4.94 1.36 -12.88
C ILE A 321 -4.00 0.39 -12.16
N THR A 322 -4.44 -0.18 -11.04
CA THR A 322 -3.69 -1.26 -10.37
C THR A 322 -3.53 -2.47 -11.29
N MET A 323 -4.60 -2.85 -11.99
CA MET A 323 -4.58 -4.00 -12.91
C MET A 323 -3.73 -3.78 -14.16
N ILE A 324 -3.53 -2.56 -14.65
CA ILE A 324 -2.61 -2.27 -15.76
C ILE A 324 -1.17 -2.55 -15.34
N GLY A 325 -0.78 -2.16 -14.12
CA GLY A 325 0.54 -2.47 -13.58
C GLY A 325 0.76 -3.98 -13.48
N GLU A 326 -0.24 -4.71 -12.99
CA GLU A 326 -0.21 -6.18 -12.89
C GLU A 326 -0.19 -6.87 -14.26
N ALA A 327 -0.98 -6.39 -15.23
CA ALA A 327 -0.91 -6.85 -16.62
C ALA A 327 0.48 -6.63 -17.22
N GLY A 328 1.10 -5.48 -16.91
CA GLY A 328 2.45 -5.15 -17.35
C GLY A 328 3.48 -6.13 -16.79
N LEU A 329 3.37 -6.45 -15.50
CA LEU A 329 4.20 -7.45 -14.85
C LEU A 329 4.03 -8.83 -15.51
N LEU A 330 2.78 -9.31 -15.66
CA LEU A 330 2.48 -10.62 -16.23
C LEU A 330 2.91 -10.72 -17.69
N ALA A 331 2.72 -9.67 -18.49
CA ALA A 331 3.19 -9.62 -19.88
C ALA A 331 4.73 -9.72 -19.94
N CYS A 332 5.44 -9.02 -19.06
CA CYS A 332 6.89 -9.10 -18.97
C CYS A 332 7.35 -10.51 -18.56
N LEU A 333 6.73 -11.11 -17.53
CA LEU A 333 7.07 -12.46 -17.08
C LEU A 333 6.87 -13.49 -18.21
N ASN A 334 5.71 -13.44 -18.87
CA ASN A 334 5.40 -14.37 -19.97
C ASN A 334 6.33 -14.19 -21.17
N LYS A 335 6.64 -12.96 -21.60
CA LYS A 335 7.52 -12.71 -22.75
C LYS A 335 8.97 -13.10 -22.50
N LEU A 336 9.40 -13.05 -21.24
CA LEU A 336 10.76 -13.34 -20.81
C LEU A 336 10.92 -14.75 -20.24
N ASP A 337 9.88 -15.57 -20.32
CA ASP A 337 9.86 -16.95 -19.80
C ASP A 337 10.24 -17.02 -18.31
N LEU A 338 9.84 -16.01 -17.53
CA LEU A 338 10.18 -15.89 -16.11
C LEU A 338 9.02 -16.38 -15.21
N PRO A 339 9.32 -17.11 -14.12
CA PRO A 339 8.33 -17.48 -13.13
C PRO A 339 7.86 -16.27 -12.30
N ILE A 340 6.69 -16.38 -11.67
CA ILE A 340 6.13 -15.32 -10.79
C ILE A 340 7.07 -14.90 -9.65
N PHE A 341 7.99 -15.78 -9.25
CA PHE A 341 9.00 -15.51 -8.23
C PHE A 341 10.07 -14.47 -8.66
N SER A 342 10.14 -14.09 -9.94
CA SER A 342 11.09 -13.09 -10.45
C SER A 342 10.71 -11.64 -10.11
N GLN A 343 9.57 -11.42 -9.47
CA GLN A 343 9.14 -10.10 -9.03
C GLN A 343 9.88 -9.63 -7.77
N ILE A 344 10.41 -8.40 -7.83
CA ILE A 344 11.04 -7.70 -6.71
C ILE A 344 10.08 -6.69 -6.07
N GLN A 345 9.25 -6.03 -6.89
CA GLN A 345 8.29 -5.04 -6.44
C GLN A 345 7.05 -5.07 -7.34
N ASN A 346 5.86 -4.95 -6.75
CA ASN A 346 4.61 -4.69 -7.44
C ASN A 346 3.68 -3.87 -6.52
N ALA A 347 3.74 -2.54 -6.64
CA ALA A 347 3.02 -1.61 -5.75
C ALA A 347 2.74 -0.27 -6.45
N GLY A 348 1.59 0.35 -6.17
CA GLY A 348 1.29 1.73 -6.61
C GLY A 348 1.36 1.98 -8.12
N GLY A 349 1.11 0.97 -8.96
CA GLY A 349 1.24 1.10 -10.42
C GLY A 349 2.70 1.06 -10.93
N ARG A 350 3.63 0.65 -10.08
CA ARG A 350 5.03 0.38 -10.41
C ARG A 350 5.37 -1.08 -10.13
N PHE A 351 6.16 -1.68 -11.00
CA PHE A 351 6.76 -2.98 -10.77
C PHE A 351 8.26 -2.98 -11.09
N LEU A 352 8.99 -3.90 -10.47
CA LEU A 352 10.41 -4.14 -10.70
C LEU A 352 10.67 -5.66 -10.80
N LEU A 353 11.33 -6.05 -11.88
CA LEU A 353 11.80 -7.40 -12.15
C LEU A 353 13.34 -7.41 -12.19
N LEU A 354 13.93 -8.47 -11.64
CA LEU A 354 15.31 -8.84 -11.95
C LEU A 354 15.28 -9.82 -13.12
N VAL A 355 15.90 -9.45 -14.25
CA VAL A 355 15.86 -10.22 -15.50
C VAL A 355 17.27 -10.62 -15.95
N PRO A 356 17.42 -11.72 -16.70
CA PRO A 356 18.72 -12.10 -17.27
C PRO A 356 19.19 -11.11 -18.34
N ASN A 357 20.50 -10.90 -18.44
CA ASN A 357 21.10 -10.17 -19.54
C ASN A 357 21.27 -11.07 -20.79
N LEU A 358 20.19 -11.30 -21.53
CA LEU A 358 20.17 -12.12 -22.75
C LEU A 358 20.51 -11.29 -23.99
N ARG A 359 20.93 -11.95 -25.08
CA ARG A 359 21.30 -11.26 -26.34
C ARG A 359 20.12 -10.54 -27.00
N ASP A 360 18.92 -11.09 -26.86
CA ASP A 360 17.69 -10.60 -27.49
C ASP A 360 16.79 -9.79 -26.53
N ILE A 361 17.24 -9.54 -25.29
CA ILE A 361 16.41 -8.93 -24.24
C ILE A 361 15.86 -7.56 -24.64
N GLU A 362 16.65 -6.74 -25.34
CA GLU A 362 16.22 -5.41 -25.78
C GLU A 362 15.12 -5.49 -26.83
N ALA A 363 15.24 -6.42 -27.78
CA ALA A 363 14.21 -6.65 -28.79
C ALA A 363 12.91 -7.13 -28.15
N ARG A 364 12.97 -8.10 -27.22
CA ARG A 364 11.78 -8.59 -26.50
C ARG A 364 11.09 -7.48 -25.71
N VAL A 365 11.86 -6.61 -25.03
CA VAL A 365 11.33 -5.47 -24.28
C VAL A 365 10.77 -4.39 -25.21
N ASP A 366 11.38 -4.15 -26.36
CA ASP A 366 10.87 -3.20 -27.36
C ASP A 366 9.57 -3.68 -28.03
N GLU A 367 9.41 -4.99 -28.24
CA GLU A 367 8.14 -5.59 -28.67
C GLU A 367 7.04 -5.35 -27.61
N LEU A 368 7.33 -5.63 -26.34
CA LEU A 368 6.41 -5.34 -25.23
C LEU A 368 6.05 -3.86 -25.17
N ARG A 369 7.03 -2.96 -25.29
CA ARG A 369 6.78 -1.51 -25.35
C ARG A 369 5.82 -1.17 -26.48
N SER A 370 5.99 -1.77 -27.66
CA SER A 370 5.14 -1.51 -28.81
C SER A 370 3.69 -1.97 -28.59
N GLU A 371 3.50 -3.17 -28.02
CA GLU A 371 2.18 -3.69 -27.65
C GLU A 371 1.49 -2.84 -26.58
N ILE A 372 2.23 -2.46 -25.53
CA ILE A 372 1.73 -1.63 -24.43
C ILE A 372 1.41 -0.22 -24.92
N ASP A 373 2.32 0.43 -25.65
CA ASP A 373 2.14 1.79 -26.14
C ASP A 373 0.92 1.87 -27.07
N GLU A 374 0.71 0.90 -27.97
CA GLU A 374 -0.45 0.92 -28.86
C GLU A 374 -1.76 0.72 -28.09
N TRP A 375 -1.79 -0.18 -27.10
CA TRP A 375 -2.95 -0.37 -26.24
C TRP A 375 -3.26 0.88 -25.41
N MET A 376 -2.24 1.47 -24.76
CA MET A 376 -2.36 2.69 -23.96
C MET A 376 -2.80 3.86 -24.82
N ARG A 377 -2.26 4.02 -26.04
CA ARG A 377 -2.68 5.04 -26.99
C ARG A 377 -4.15 4.86 -27.38
N CYS A 378 -4.57 3.65 -27.76
CA CYS A 378 -5.95 3.40 -28.18
C CYS A 378 -6.96 3.63 -27.05
N ARG A 379 -6.62 3.21 -25.83
CA ARG A 379 -7.51 3.29 -24.67
C ARG A 379 -7.49 4.68 -24.01
N TYR A 380 -6.30 5.19 -23.72
CA TYR A 380 -6.09 6.38 -22.89
C TYR A 380 -5.65 7.62 -23.66
N LEU A 381 -5.31 7.53 -24.95
CA LEU A 381 -4.90 8.68 -25.78
C LEU A 381 -3.71 9.48 -25.19
N GLY A 382 -2.87 8.82 -24.38
CA GLY A 382 -1.73 9.46 -23.70
C GLY A 382 -2.05 10.10 -22.34
N GLU A 383 -3.30 10.06 -21.87
CA GLU A 383 -3.68 10.50 -20.51
C GLU A 383 -3.04 9.63 -19.42
N LEU A 384 -2.84 8.35 -19.75
CA LEU A 384 -2.18 7.34 -18.94
C LEU A 384 -1.15 6.62 -19.82
N THR A 385 0.03 6.35 -19.27
CA THR A 385 1.09 5.61 -19.97
C THR A 385 1.79 4.67 -19.01
N LEU A 386 2.09 3.44 -19.45
CA LEU A 386 2.91 2.48 -18.71
C LEU A 386 4.31 2.48 -19.34
N ASN A 387 5.28 3.05 -18.64
CA ASN A 387 6.63 3.23 -19.18
C ASN A 387 7.51 2.06 -18.75
N LEU A 388 8.04 1.30 -19.73
CA LEU A 388 9.01 0.24 -19.46
C LEU A 388 10.46 0.76 -19.55
N ALA A 389 11.21 0.60 -18.47
CA ALA A 389 12.62 0.97 -18.37
C ALA A 389 13.47 -0.28 -18.13
N LEU A 390 14.44 -0.49 -19.02
CA LEU A 390 15.44 -1.54 -18.88
C LEU A 390 16.76 -0.89 -18.45
N SER A 391 17.39 -1.38 -17.38
CA SER A 391 18.67 -0.85 -16.91
C SER A 391 19.81 -1.22 -17.86
N GLU A 392 20.98 -0.61 -17.68
CA GLU A 392 22.22 -1.16 -18.23
C GLU A 392 22.49 -2.57 -17.63
N PRO A 393 23.21 -3.45 -18.35
CA PRO A 393 23.71 -4.71 -17.81
C PRO A 393 24.61 -4.51 -16.61
N PHE A 394 24.51 -5.41 -15.62
CA PHE A 394 25.35 -5.39 -14.43
C PHE A 394 25.71 -6.80 -13.96
N ALA A 395 26.79 -6.90 -13.19
CA ALA A 395 27.37 -8.14 -12.75
C ALA A 395 26.84 -8.56 -11.36
N PRO A 396 26.94 -9.84 -10.97
CA PRO A 396 26.57 -10.29 -9.63
C PRO A 396 27.17 -9.49 -8.47
N GLU A 397 28.41 -9.03 -8.61
CA GLU A 397 29.08 -8.20 -7.59
C GLU A 397 28.42 -6.83 -7.39
N ASP A 398 27.65 -6.32 -8.36
CA ASP A 398 26.96 -5.03 -8.24
C ASP A 398 25.72 -5.09 -7.32
N LEU A 399 25.22 -6.31 -7.03
CA LEU A 399 24.19 -6.55 -6.02
C LEU A 399 24.74 -6.57 -4.59
N MET A 400 26.07 -6.48 -4.42
CA MET A 400 26.70 -6.39 -3.11
C MET A 400 26.48 -5.02 -2.46
N ARG A 401 26.53 -5.00 -1.13
CA ARG A 401 26.16 -3.86 -0.27
C ARG A 401 26.78 -2.53 -0.71
N GLU A 402 28.04 -2.52 -1.14
CA GLU A 402 28.78 -1.30 -1.47
C GLU A 402 28.40 -0.71 -2.84
N ARG A 403 27.89 -1.54 -3.76
CA ARG A 403 27.63 -1.16 -5.16
C ARG A 403 26.14 -0.99 -5.47
N LEU A 404 25.27 -1.66 -4.72
CA LEU A 404 23.82 -1.64 -4.92
C LEU A 404 23.19 -0.22 -4.90
N PRO A 405 23.60 0.74 -4.04
CA PRO A 405 23.04 2.10 -4.08
C PRO A 405 23.29 2.82 -5.42
N ARG A 406 24.46 2.63 -6.02
CA ARG A 406 24.79 3.17 -7.35
C ARG A 406 23.89 2.57 -8.41
N LEU A 407 23.68 1.25 -8.35
CA LEU A 407 22.82 0.52 -9.28
C LEU A 407 21.36 0.99 -9.20
N LEU A 408 20.80 1.18 -7.99
CA LEU A 408 19.45 1.73 -7.81
C LEU A 408 19.32 3.17 -8.32
N SER A 409 20.36 3.98 -8.18
CA SER A 409 20.38 5.34 -8.74
C SER A 409 20.36 5.33 -10.28
N GLN A 410 21.12 4.42 -10.90
CA GLN A 410 21.11 4.21 -12.35
C GLN A 410 19.75 3.70 -12.85
N LEU A 411 19.13 2.76 -12.13
CA LEU A 411 17.76 2.32 -12.40
C LEU A 411 16.78 3.50 -12.34
N GLY A 412 16.87 4.34 -11.30
CA GLY A 412 16.04 5.54 -11.19
C GLY A 412 16.22 6.51 -12.36
N ALA A 413 17.45 6.65 -12.89
CA ALA A 413 17.71 7.43 -14.08
C ALA A 413 17.10 6.79 -15.35
N ALA A 414 17.18 5.47 -15.50
CA ALA A 414 16.56 4.75 -16.61
C ALA A 414 15.02 4.92 -16.62
N VAL A 415 14.38 4.79 -15.45
CA VAL A 415 12.93 5.04 -15.29
C VAL A 415 12.57 6.47 -15.67
N ARG A 416 13.33 7.48 -15.19
CA ARG A 416 13.10 8.88 -15.58
C ARG A 416 13.24 9.11 -17.09
N ARG A 417 14.23 8.49 -17.74
CA ARG A 417 14.40 8.59 -19.20
C ARG A 417 13.21 8.01 -19.95
N ALA A 418 12.70 6.85 -19.54
CA ALA A 418 11.52 6.24 -20.15
C ALA A 418 10.29 7.16 -20.03
N LYS A 419 10.08 7.80 -18.87
CA LYS A 419 8.99 8.77 -18.67
C LYS A 419 9.07 10.02 -19.55
N LEU A 420 10.25 10.37 -20.06
CA LEU A 420 10.43 11.51 -20.97
C LEU A 420 10.11 11.17 -22.43
N ARG A 421 9.83 9.90 -22.73
CA ARG A 421 9.48 9.42 -24.07
C ARG A 421 8.20 8.56 -24.06
N PRO A 422 7.08 9.08 -23.54
CA PRO A 422 5.85 8.32 -23.49
C PRO A 422 5.36 7.97 -24.90
N LEU A 423 4.84 6.75 -25.08
CA LEU A 423 4.26 6.27 -26.33
C LEU A 423 5.22 6.32 -27.54
N GLU A 424 6.53 6.27 -27.31
CA GLU A 424 7.57 6.36 -28.36
C GLU A 424 7.32 5.38 -29.51
N ARG A 425 6.78 4.18 -29.21
CA ARG A 425 6.53 3.14 -30.21
C ARG A 425 5.17 3.21 -30.89
N ALA A 426 4.24 4.01 -30.37
CA ALA A 426 2.90 4.17 -30.93
C ALA A 426 2.60 5.59 -31.42
N TYR A 427 3.61 6.46 -31.54
CA TYR A 427 3.41 7.82 -32.01
C TYR A 427 2.74 7.85 -33.40
N ARG A 428 1.66 8.62 -33.51
CA ARG A 428 0.98 8.89 -34.79
C ARG A 428 0.83 10.41 -34.99
N PRO A 429 0.94 10.92 -36.22
CA PRO A 429 0.64 12.32 -36.53
C PRO A 429 -0.78 12.68 -36.06
N VAL A 430 -0.97 13.92 -35.62
CA VAL A 430 -2.26 14.47 -35.16
C VAL A 430 -3.19 14.69 -36.36
N VAL A 431 -3.64 13.61 -36.99
CA VAL A 431 -4.69 13.63 -38.01
C VAL A 431 -5.81 12.74 -37.51
N LEU A 432 -6.66 13.30 -36.65
CA LEU A 432 -7.84 12.62 -36.14
C LEU A 432 -8.88 12.55 -37.27
N LYS A 433 -9.05 11.35 -37.85
CA LYS A 433 -10.23 11.00 -38.67
C LYS A 433 -11.41 10.52 -37.80
N ASP A 434 -11.35 10.73 -36.48
CA ASP A 434 -12.40 10.29 -35.57
C ASP A 434 -13.66 11.11 -35.80
N ARG A 435 -14.72 10.42 -36.22
CA ARG A 435 -16.02 11.03 -36.43
C ARG A 435 -16.80 11.02 -35.12
N PHE A 436 -17.19 12.21 -34.66
CA PHE A 436 -18.06 12.40 -33.50
C PHE A 436 -19.53 12.32 -33.93
N GLU A 437 -19.94 11.24 -34.60
CA GLU A 437 -21.29 11.11 -35.18
C GLU A 437 -22.39 11.23 -34.12
N HIS A 438 -22.12 10.77 -32.89
CA HIS A 438 -23.02 10.90 -31.74
C HIS A 438 -22.58 11.99 -30.73
N GLY A 439 -21.60 12.83 -31.09
CA GLY A 439 -20.99 13.82 -30.20
C GLY A 439 -19.91 13.24 -29.27
N PRO A 440 -19.31 14.08 -28.40
CA PRO A 440 -18.32 13.63 -27.43
C PRO A 440 -18.98 12.81 -26.31
N CYS A 441 -18.22 11.88 -25.75
CA CYS A 441 -18.61 11.12 -24.57
C CYS A 441 -18.99 12.06 -23.40
N GLU A 442 -20.16 11.88 -22.81
CA GLU A 442 -20.62 12.75 -21.71
C GLU A 442 -19.78 12.57 -20.44
N VAL A 443 -19.15 11.40 -20.26
CA VAL A 443 -18.28 11.09 -19.12
C VAL A 443 -16.91 11.73 -19.25
N CYS A 444 -16.16 11.42 -20.32
CA CYS A 444 -14.78 11.89 -20.46
C CYS A 444 -14.63 13.17 -21.29
N SER A 445 -15.60 13.49 -22.14
CA SER A 445 -15.56 14.57 -23.16
C SER A 445 -14.39 14.52 -24.15
N VAL A 446 -13.57 13.48 -24.11
CA VAL A 446 -12.39 13.32 -24.98
C VAL A 446 -12.67 12.41 -26.18
N ARG A 447 -13.38 11.30 -25.97
CA ARG A 447 -13.58 10.25 -26.99
C ARG A 447 -14.97 10.36 -27.64
N PRO A 448 -15.15 9.95 -28.91
CA PRO A 448 -16.47 9.92 -29.54
C PRO A 448 -17.39 8.93 -28.81
N ALA A 449 -18.65 9.33 -28.62
CA ALA A 449 -19.67 8.43 -28.09
C ALA A 449 -20.01 7.35 -29.13
N VAL A 450 -20.13 6.09 -28.69
CA VAL A 450 -20.47 4.95 -29.56
C VAL A 450 -21.66 4.15 -29.03
N VAL A 451 -22.05 4.35 -27.77
CA VAL A 451 -23.23 3.75 -27.17
C VAL A 451 -24.20 4.85 -26.79
N SER A 452 -25.42 4.76 -27.32
CA SER A 452 -26.56 5.61 -26.98
C SER A 452 -27.63 4.72 -26.37
N GLN A 453 -27.65 4.60 -25.03
CA GLN A 453 -28.70 3.88 -24.32
C GLN A 453 -29.69 4.88 -23.77
N THR A 454 -30.97 4.72 -24.12
CA THR A 454 -32.04 5.48 -23.48
C THR A 454 -32.52 4.71 -22.27
N VAL A 455 -32.25 5.24 -21.08
CA VAL A 455 -32.70 4.67 -19.81
C VAL A 455 -33.62 5.71 -19.17
N ASP A 456 -34.87 5.33 -18.92
CA ASP A 456 -35.88 6.18 -18.26
C ASP A 456 -36.10 7.55 -18.95
N GLY A 457 -36.02 7.60 -20.29
CA GLY A 457 -36.20 8.83 -21.08
C GLY A 457 -34.95 9.70 -21.24
N THR A 458 -33.83 9.33 -20.61
CA THR A 458 -32.52 9.99 -20.74
C THR A 458 -31.59 9.18 -21.64
N THR A 459 -31.11 9.79 -22.72
CA THR A 459 -30.13 9.16 -23.62
C THR A 459 -28.71 9.36 -23.07
N GLU A 460 -28.10 8.31 -22.51
CA GLU A 460 -26.71 8.34 -22.06
C GLU A 460 -25.76 8.07 -23.23
N ARG A 461 -24.80 8.97 -23.45
CA ARG A 461 -23.81 8.86 -24.54
C ARG A 461 -22.41 8.61 -24.01
N ARG A 462 -21.95 7.36 -24.06
CA ARG A 462 -20.62 6.95 -23.60
C ARG A 462 -19.74 6.47 -24.76
N CYS A 463 -18.44 6.74 -24.66
CA CYS A 463 -17.44 6.06 -25.48
C CYS A 463 -17.27 4.61 -25.01
N ARG A 464 -16.66 3.76 -25.85
CA ARG A 464 -16.44 2.33 -25.54
C ARG A 464 -15.71 2.12 -24.21
N VAL A 465 -14.68 2.91 -23.95
CA VAL A 465 -13.86 2.82 -22.73
C VAL A 465 -14.70 3.14 -21.49
N CYS A 466 -15.41 4.27 -21.47
CA CYS A 466 -16.23 4.64 -20.31
C CYS A 466 -17.44 3.71 -20.12
N GLN A 467 -17.95 3.09 -21.18
CA GLN A 467 -18.98 2.06 -21.06
C GLN A 467 -18.44 0.77 -20.41
N GLU A 468 -17.25 0.32 -20.80
CA GLU A 468 -16.59 -0.83 -20.18
C GLU A 468 -16.25 -0.54 -18.70
N GLU A 469 -15.69 0.64 -18.41
CA GLU A 469 -15.44 1.09 -17.02
C GLU A 469 -16.74 1.12 -16.20
N HIS A 470 -17.85 1.57 -16.77
CA HIS A 470 -19.14 1.54 -16.09
C HIS A 470 -19.59 0.10 -15.76
N ALA A 471 -19.40 -0.84 -16.67
CA ALA A 471 -19.72 -2.27 -16.48
C ALA A 471 -18.85 -2.92 -15.40
N VAL A 472 -17.51 -2.79 -15.51
CA VAL A 472 -16.54 -3.27 -14.51
C VAL A 472 -16.86 -2.68 -13.14
N GLY A 473 -17.15 -1.38 -13.11
CA GLY A 473 -17.57 -0.67 -11.92
C GLY A 473 -18.78 -1.33 -11.26
N GLY A 474 -19.79 -1.74 -12.03
CA GLY A 474 -20.97 -2.45 -11.53
C GLY A 474 -20.70 -3.84 -10.95
N LEU A 475 -19.68 -4.55 -11.47
CA LEU A 475 -19.33 -5.91 -11.04
C LEU A 475 -18.48 -5.94 -9.76
N LEU A 476 -17.56 -4.98 -9.61
CA LEU A 476 -16.59 -4.94 -8.49
C LEU A 476 -17.20 -5.12 -7.09
N PRO A 477 -18.36 -4.53 -6.73
CA PRO A 477 -18.96 -4.72 -5.41
C PRO A 477 -19.42 -6.15 -5.11
N LYS A 478 -19.56 -7.00 -6.14
CA LYS A 478 -19.98 -8.40 -6.02
C LYS A 478 -18.83 -9.38 -6.22
N ALA A 479 -17.72 -8.90 -6.78
CA ALA A 479 -16.56 -9.73 -7.05
C ALA A 479 -15.93 -10.26 -5.75
N ARG A 480 -15.66 -11.56 -5.74
CA ARG A 480 -14.90 -12.26 -4.69
C ARG A 480 -13.59 -12.83 -5.21
N TYR A 481 -13.46 -12.97 -6.53
CA TYR A 481 -12.26 -13.47 -7.18
C TYR A 481 -11.94 -12.64 -8.42
N ILE A 482 -10.66 -12.59 -8.76
CA ILE A 482 -10.16 -12.10 -10.04
C ILE A 482 -9.21 -13.15 -10.64
N ALA A 483 -9.15 -13.22 -11.96
CA ALA A 483 -8.23 -14.12 -12.64
C ALA A 483 -7.67 -13.51 -13.92
N TRP A 484 -6.41 -13.81 -14.20
CA TRP A 484 -5.72 -13.47 -15.44
C TRP A 484 -5.58 -14.70 -16.32
N THR A 485 -5.91 -14.54 -17.59
CA THR A 485 -5.96 -15.63 -18.58
C THR A 485 -5.35 -15.15 -19.91
N THR A 486 -4.78 -16.08 -20.68
CA THR A 486 -4.21 -15.80 -22.02
C THR A 486 -5.23 -15.90 -23.15
N GLN A 487 -6.45 -16.31 -22.82
CA GLN A 487 -7.58 -16.43 -23.73
C GLN A 487 -8.84 -15.95 -23.02
N SER A 488 -9.84 -15.50 -23.77
CA SER A 488 -11.12 -15.09 -23.17
C SER A 488 -11.92 -16.32 -22.73
N VAL A 489 -11.96 -16.57 -21.42
CA VAL A 489 -12.64 -17.75 -20.81
C VAL A 489 -13.93 -17.39 -20.07
N ALA A 490 -14.11 -16.11 -19.72
CA ALA A 490 -15.32 -15.59 -19.07
C ALA A 490 -16.31 -15.01 -20.09
N LYS A 491 -17.55 -14.75 -19.65
CA LYS A 491 -18.51 -13.97 -20.46
C LYS A 491 -17.89 -12.61 -20.77
N ALA A 492 -18.11 -12.11 -21.99
CA ALA A 492 -17.54 -10.84 -22.46
C ALA A 492 -17.81 -9.65 -21.52
N GLU A 493 -18.96 -9.65 -20.85
CA GLU A 493 -19.37 -8.59 -19.91
C GLU A 493 -18.59 -8.61 -18.58
N GLN A 494 -17.91 -9.71 -18.26
CA GLN A 494 -17.15 -9.93 -17.03
C GLN A 494 -15.63 -9.87 -17.23
N SER A 495 -15.19 -9.61 -18.47
CA SER A 495 -13.78 -9.66 -18.86
C SER A 495 -13.32 -8.34 -19.47
N VAL A 496 -12.10 -7.92 -19.14
CA VAL A 496 -11.43 -6.77 -19.73
C VAL A 496 -10.18 -7.25 -20.45
N SER A 497 -10.01 -6.82 -21.70
CA SER A 497 -8.86 -7.18 -22.53
C SER A 497 -7.73 -6.16 -22.40
N PHE A 498 -6.52 -6.65 -22.21
CA PHE A 498 -5.29 -5.89 -22.08
C PHE A 498 -4.34 -6.18 -23.25
N PHE A 499 -3.17 -5.55 -23.25
CA PHE A 499 -2.08 -5.86 -24.18
C PHE A 499 -1.57 -7.30 -24.00
N SER A 500 -0.80 -7.78 -24.97
CA SER A 500 -0.20 -9.13 -24.97
C SER A 500 -1.21 -10.28 -24.83
N GLY A 501 -2.46 -10.07 -25.28
CA GLY A 501 -3.53 -11.07 -25.22
C GLY A 501 -4.04 -11.40 -23.81
N LEU A 502 -3.70 -10.57 -22.81
CA LEU A 502 -4.12 -10.80 -21.43
C LEU A 502 -5.59 -10.41 -21.22
N HIS A 503 -6.32 -11.26 -20.49
CA HIS A 503 -7.71 -11.03 -20.11
C HIS A 503 -7.86 -11.10 -18.59
N LEU A 504 -8.43 -10.05 -18.01
CA LEU A 504 -8.82 -9.98 -16.60
C LEU A 504 -10.30 -10.31 -16.46
N SER A 505 -10.65 -11.27 -15.61
CA SER A 505 -12.05 -11.65 -15.36
C SER A 505 -12.41 -11.50 -13.88
N LEU A 506 -13.64 -11.03 -13.61
CA LEU A 506 -14.18 -10.86 -12.25
C LEU A 506 -15.27 -11.90 -11.96
N TYR A 507 -15.16 -12.60 -10.83
CA TYR A 507 -16.11 -13.64 -10.43
C TYR A 507 -16.67 -13.38 -9.02
N ASP A 508 -17.95 -13.67 -8.82
CA ASP A 508 -18.62 -13.69 -7.51
C ASP A 508 -18.48 -15.05 -6.80
N GLN A 509 -18.19 -16.10 -7.56
CA GLN A 509 -17.91 -17.45 -7.09
C GLN A 509 -16.50 -17.88 -7.52
N ARG A 510 -16.03 -19.00 -6.96
CA ARG A 510 -14.71 -19.54 -7.28
C ARG A 510 -14.61 -19.84 -8.79
N PRO A 511 -13.57 -19.36 -9.49
CA PRO A 511 -13.44 -19.60 -10.93
C PRO A 511 -13.12 -21.07 -11.22
N PRO A 512 -13.55 -21.60 -12.38
CA PRO A 512 -13.19 -22.95 -12.82
C PRO A 512 -11.76 -22.96 -13.39
N ILE A 513 -10.76 -23.03 -12.51
CA ILE A 513 -9.34 -22.93 -12.88
C ILE A 513 -8.95 -24.08 -13.82
N ASP A 514 -8.51 -23.74 -15.03
CA ASP A 514 -7.94 -24.65 -16.03
C ASP A 514 -6.54 -24.19 -16.47
N HIS A 515 -5.99 -24.76 -17.54
CA HIS A 515 -4.63 -24.47 -18.03
C HIS A 515 -4.47 -23.08 -18.69
N THR A 516 -5.55 -22.36 -18.99
CA THR A 516 -5.51 -21.01 -19.58
C THR A 516 -5.26 -19.91 -18.55
N PHE A 517 -5.41 -20.25 -17.26
CA PHE A 517 -5.20 -19.33 -16.14
C PHE A 517 -3.71 -19.14 -15.89
N LEU A 518 -3.29 -17.89 -15.81
CA LEU A 518 -1.96 -17.52 -15.33
C LEU A 518 -1.97 -17.36 -13.81
N VAL A 519 -3.01 -16.70 -13.32
CA VAL A 519 -3.18 -16.27 -11.93
C VAL A 519 -4.65 -16.36 -11.57
N ALA A 520 -4.96 -16.85 -10.37
CA ALA A 520 -6.31 -16.86 -9.81
C ALA A 520 -6.25 -16.42 -8.35
N GLN A 521 -6.95 -15.34 -8.04
CA GLN A 521 -6.85 -14.65 -6.76
C GLN A 521 -8.22 -14.47 -6.12
N ARG A 522 -8.29 -14.75 -4.82
CA ARG A 522 -9.43 -14.39 -3.97
C ARG A 522 -9.21 -13.00 -3.37
N LEU A 523 -10.26 -12.17 -3.36
CA LEU A 523 -10.19 -10.81 -2.86
C LEU A 523 -10.40 -10.77 -1.34
N TYR A 524 -9.52 -10.07 -0.64
CA TYR A 524 -9.69 -9.77 0.78
C TYR A 524 -10.89 -8.83 0.98
N ALA A 525 -11.81 -9.21 1.86
CA ALA A 525 -12.99 -8.42 2.19
C ALA A 525 -13.06 -8.02 3.68
N SER A 526 -12.60 -8.90 4.57
CA SER A 526 -12.47 -8.69 6.02
C SER A 526 -11.55 -9.75 6.65
N VAL A 527 -11.35 -9.68 7.96
CA VAL A 527 -10.65 -10.73 8.74
C VAL A 527 -11.28 -12.13 8.59
N ASP A 528 -12.56 -12.21 8.24
CA ASP A 528 -13.32 -13.45 8.03
C ASP A 528 -13.34 -13.90 6.57
N THR A 529 -12.49 -13.31 5.71
CA THR A 529 -12.39 -13.71 4.30
C THR A 529 -12.16 -15.21 4.20
N ALA A 530 -13.03 -15.90 3.47
CA ALA A 530 -12.96 -17.35 3.30
C ALA A 530 -11.57 -17.80 2.83
N ARG A 531 -11.03 -18.83 3.49
CA ARG A 531 -9.80 -19.51 3.07
C ARG A 531 -10.05 -20.31 1.80
N GLY A 532 -8.98 -20.59 1.08
CA GLY A 532 -9.00 -21.34 -0.17
C GLY A 532 -7.62 -21.33 -0.81
N PRO A 533 -7.41 -22.18 -1.82
CA PRO A 533 -6.09 -22.40 -2.42
C PRO A 533 -5.70 -21.29 -3.40
N GLU A 534 -6.62 -20.40 -3.79
CA GLU A 534 -6.28 -19.21 -4.57
C GLU A 534 -5.46 -18.22 -3.74
N ALA A 535 -4.54 -17.51 -4.41
CA ALA A 535 -3.78 -16.44 -3.79
C ALA A 535 -4.70 -15.36 -3.20
N LEU A 536 -4.39 -14.90 -1.98
CA LEU A 536 -5.14 -13.81 -1.34
C LEU A 536 -4.65 -12.46 -1.86
N ARG A 537 -5.52 -11.74 -2.57
CA ARG A 537 -5.24 -10.39 -3.09
C ARG A 537 -5.91 -9.34 -2.21
N ARG A 538 -5.11 -8.37 -1.75
CA ARG A 538 -5.58 -7.18 -1.04
C ARG A 538 -5.66 -6.02 -2.01
N LEU A 539 -6.82 -5.38 -2.08
CA LEU A 539 -7.06 -4.20 -2.91
C LEU A 539 -7.60 -3.08 -2.02
N ALA A 540 -7.01 -1.88 -2.10
CA ALA A 540 -7.44 -0.72 -1.33
C ALA A 540 -8.72 -0.10 -1.92
N THR A 541 -9.81 -0.85 -1.88
CA THR A 541 -11.07 -0.52 -2.59
C THR A 541 -12.26 -0.41 -1.65
N TYR A 542 -12.00 -0.13 -0.37
CA TYR A 542 -13.06 0.04 0.61
C TYR A 542 -14.05 1.14 0.18
N VAL A 543 -15.33 0.82 0.23
CA VAL A 543 -16.43 1.73 -0.11
C VAL A 543 -17.58 1.52 0.85
N PRO A 544 -18.28 2.59 1.27
CA PRO A 544 -19.38 2.52 2.21
C PRO A 544 -20.57 1.81 1.57
N ARG A 545 -21.20 0.89 2.31
CA ARG A 545 -22.38 0.14 1.86
C ARG A 545 -23.59 0.47 2.70
N MET A 546 -24.74 0.51 2.04
CA MET A 546 -26.04 0.77 2.67
C MET A 546 -26.50 -0.46 3.44
N SER A 547 -26.97 -0.24 4.66
CA SER A 547 -27.81 -1.18 5.38
C SER A 547 -29.19 -1.33 4.72
N GLU A 548 -29.96 -2.32 5.15
CA GLU A 548 -31.36 -2.48 4.71
C GLU A 548 -32.19 -1.22 5.03
N GLN A 549 -32.06 -0.69 6.25
CA GLN A 549 -32.79 0.50 6.70
C GLN A 549 -32.44 1.73 5.86
N GLU A 550 -31.16 1.96 5.58
CA GLU A 550 -30.72 3.09 4.75
C GLU A 550 -31.20 2.97 3.31
N ALA A 551 -31.26 1.75 2.76
CA ALA A 551 -31.79 1.52 1.41
C ALA A 551 -33.29 1.82 1.36
N GLU A 552 -34.06 1.40 2.37
CA GLU A 552 -35.49 1.71 2.47
C GLU A 552 -35.75 3.21 2.61
N GLU A 553 -35.00 3.91 3.48
CA GLU A 553 -35.12 5.35 3.67
C GLU A 553 -34.75 6.12 2.40
N TRP A 554 -33.64 5.76 1.76
CA TRP A 554 -33.23 6.34 0.48
C TRP A 554 -34.32 6.19 -0.58
N ASN A 555 -34.87 4.97 -0.75
CA ASN A 555 -35.89 4.71 -1.75
C ASN A 555 -37.20 5.46 -1.45
N ARG A 556 -37.54 5.66 -0.17
CA ARG A 556 -38.72 6.43 0.23
C ARG A 556 -38.60 7.91 -0.16
N VAL A 557 -37.41 8.49 0.02
CA VAL A 557 -37.16 9.92 -0.22
C VAL A 557 -36.87 10.23 -1.69
N TYR A 558 -36.01 9.44 -2.32
CA TYR A 558 -35.47 9.71 -3.65
C TYR A 558 -36.12 8.86 -4.74
N ALA A 559 -36.26 7.55 -4.53
CA ALA A 559 -36.83 6.66 -5.55
C ALA A 559 -38.34 6.87 -5.76
N SER A 560 -39.02 7.54 -4.83
CA SER A 560 -40.39 8.02 -5.00
C SER A 560 -40.50 9.19 -5.99
N GLN A 561 -39.41 9.94 -6.20
CA GLN A 561 -39.32 11.09 -7.11
C GLN A 561 -38.70 10.68 -8.45
N ASP A 562 -37.69 9.80 -8.42
CA ASP A 562 -37.07 9.21 -9.59
C ASP A 562 -36.87 7.69 -9.40
N PRO A 563 -37.71 6.83 -10.00
CA PRO A 563 -37.56 5.36 -9.92
C PRO A 563 -36.18 4.86 -10.35
N SER A 564 -35.45 5.65 -11.14
CA SER A 564 -34.11 5.38 -11.63
C SER A 564 -33.04 5.39 -10.53
N GLU A 565 -33.31 6.03 -9.39
CA GLU A 565 -32.41 6.13 -8.22
C GLU A 565 -32.62 5.03 -7.19
N ARG A 566 -33.44 4.01 -7.50
CA ARG A 566 -33.70 2.90 -6.58
C ARG A 566 -32.44 2.09 -6.30
N LEU A 567 -32.10 1.93 -5.02
CA LEU A 567 -30.95 1.16 -4.55
C LEU A 567 -31.39 0.04 -3.61
N GLY A 568 -30.73 -1.12 -3.68
CA GLY A 568 -30.97 -2.25 -2.79
C GLY A 568 -30.02 -2.28 -1.59
N PRO A 569 -30.31 -3.07 -0.54
CA PRO A 569 -29.36 -3.33 0.54
C PRO A 569 -27.99 -3.79 0.02
N GLY A 570 -26.91 -3.37 0.67
CA GLY A 570 -25.53 -3.68 0.25
C GLY A 570 -25.05 -2.90 -0.98
N SER A 571 -25.90 -2.06 -1.58
CA SER A 571 -25.49 -1.04 -2.56
C SER A 571 -24.55 -0.03 -1.91
N ILE A 572 -23.79 0.68 -2.74
CA ILE A 572 -22.82 1.65 -2.24
C ILE A 572 -23.51 2.97 -1.94
N LYS A 573 -23.15 3.57 -0.81
CA LYS A 573 -23.72 4.85 -0.40
C LYS A 573 -23.35 5.94 -1.42
N PRO A 574 -24.34 6.66 -1.99
CA PRO A 574 -24.05 7.78 -2.86
C PRO A 574 -23.48 8.97 -2.06
N PHE A 575 -22.72 9.84 -2.72
CA PHE A 575 -22.05 10.97 -2.08
C PHE A 575 -22.95 11.88 -1.23
N PRO A 576 -24.21 12.19 -1.62
CA PRO A 576 -25.13 12.92 -0.75
C PRO A 576 -25.38 12.23 0.59
N MET A 577 -25.56 10.90 0.60
CA MET A 577 -25.76 10.14 1.84
C MET A 577 -24.50 10.18 2.72
N ILE A 578 -23.31 10.05 2.12
CA ILE A 578 -22.04 10.18 2.84
C ILE A 578 -21.91 11.58 3.46
N ALA A 579 -22.31 12.63 2.74
CA ALA A 579 -22.25 14.01 3.26
C ALA A 579 -23.20 14.24 4.44
N GLU A 580 -24.39 13.64 4.42
CA GLU A 580 -25.37 13.72 5.51
C GLU A 580 -24.85 13.08 6.80
N ALA A 581 -24.04 12.02 6.72
CA ALA A 581 -23.42 11.38 7.88
C ALA A 581 -22.49 12.31 8.69
N ALA A 582 -22.13 13.50 8.16
CA ALA A 582 -21.37 14.50 8.91
C ALA A 582 -22.21 15.19 10.00
N ARG A 583 -23.54 15.21 9.87
CA ARG A 583 -24.47 15.88 10.79
C ARG A 583 -24.59 15.15 12.13
N GLU A 584 -25.02 15.88 13.14
CA GLU A 584 -25.25 15.39 14.50
C GLU A 584 -26.68 15.71 14.94
N ALA A 585 -27.37 14.72 15.49
CA ALA A 585 -28.69 14.91 16.11
C ALA A 585 -28.51 15.38 17.55
N ILE A 586 -29.00 16.58 17.87
CA ILE A 586 -28.94 17.20 19.20
C ILE A 586 -30.33 17.76 19.54
N ASN A 587 -30.96 17.29 20.62
CA ASN A 587 -32.29 17.74 21.06
C ASN A 587 -33.32 17.75 19.91
N ASP A 588 -33.44 16.64 19.18
CA ASP A 588 -34.31 16.46 18.00
C ASP A 588 -34.04 17.41 16.81
N GLN A 589 -32.90 18.11 16.82
CA GLN A 589 -32.45 18.96 15.71
C GLN A 589 -31.17 18.43 15.09
N TRP A 590 -31.16 18.35 13.76
CA TRP A 590 -29.94 18.08 13.00
C TRP A 590 -29.11 19.35 12.86
N LEU A 591 -27.92 19.31 13.45
CA LEU A 591 -26.91 20.36 13.36
C LEU A 591 -25.72 19.85 12.55
N GLY A 592 -25.09 20.75 11.81
CA GLY A 592 -23.91 20.44 11.02
C GLY A 592 -24.08 20.73 9.53
N GLU A 593 -22.99 21.16 8.92
CA GLU A 593 -22.90 21.25 7.47
C GLU A 593 -22.91 19.86 6.84
N SER A 594 -23.82 19.63 5.89
CA SER A 594 -23.78 18.46 5.01
C SER A 594 -22.78 18.74 3.88
N CYS A 595 -21.58 18.23 4.06
CA CYS A 595 -20.49 18.32 3.10
C CYS A 595 -19.52 17.14 3.25
N LEU A 596 -18.78 16.89 2.18
CA LEU A 596 -17.72 15.90 2.12
C LEU A 596 -16.38 16.58 2.41
N ALA A 597 -15.42 15.79 2.85
CA ALA A 597 -14.01 16.13 2.77
C ALA A 597 -13.33 15.21 1.76
N VAL A 598 -12.45 15.81 0.96
CA VAL A 598 -11.47 15.11 0.15
C VAL A 598 -10.14 15.19 0.88
N LEU A 599 -9.65 14.04 1.33
CA LEU A 599 -8.37 13.88 2.02
C LEU A 599 -7.36 13.26 1.06
N LYS A 600 -6.26 13.95 0.85
CA LYS A 600 -5.08 13.42 0.16
C LYS A 600 -3.91 13.32 1.12
N ALA A 601 -3.15 12.23 1.07
CA ALA A 601 -1.91 12.10 1.83
C ALA A 601 -0.84 11.34 1.03
N ASP A 602 0.42 11.58 1.38
CA ASP A 602 1.59 11.05 0.68
C ASP A 602 2.79 10.93 1.63
N VAL A 603 3.59 9.87 1.49
CA VAL A 603 4.77 9.62 2.30
C VAL A 603 5.91 10.57 1.93
N ASP A 604 6.42 11.27 2.93
CA ASP A 604 7.49 12.22 2.74
C ASP A 604 8.80 11.52 2.36
N ARG A 605 9.45 12.04 1.30
CA ARG A 605 10.84 11.69 0.91
C ARG A 605 11.02 10.23 0.50
N LEU A 606 9.97 9.54 0.04
CA LEU A 606 10.06 8.13 -0.35
C LEU A 606 11.21 7.83 -1.33
N GLY A 607 11.40 8.67 -2.34
CA GLY A 607 12.51 8.54 -3.29
C GLY A 607 13.90 8.56 -2.62
N LEU A 608 14.09 9.39 -1.59
CA LEU A 608 15.34 9.45 -0.82
C LEU A 608 15.50 8.24 0.10
N ILE A 609 14.41 7.74 0.68
CA ILE A 609 14.40 6.55 1.53
C ILE A 609 14.95 5.34 0.74
N PHE A 610 14.43 5.10 -0.46
CA PHE A 610 14.86 3.95 -1.27
C PHE A 610 16.23 4.13 -1.93
N SER A 611 16.69 5.36 -2.17
CA SER A 611 17.98 5.58 -2.82
C SER A 611 19.16 5.63 -1.83
N TYR A 612 18.98 6.23 -0.65
CA TYR A 612 20.06 6.50 0.30
C TYR A 612 19.67 6.28 1.78
N GLY A 613 18.41 5.99 2.08
CA GLY A 613 17.91 5.98 3.44
C GLY A 613 18.22 4.70 4.23
N LEU A 614 18.63 3.60 3.59
CA LEU A 614 18.88 2.34 4.30
C LEU A 614 20.34 2.25 4.78
N THR A 615 20.53 2.00 6.09
CA THR A 615 21.85 1.89 6.74
C THR A 615 22.75 0.81 6.11
N THR A 616 22.16 -0.31 5.74
CA THR A 616 22.78 -1.34 4.91
C THR A 616 21.79 -1.74 3.83
N LEU A 617 22.18 -1.71 2.56
CA LEU A 617 21.28 -2.03 1.46
C LEU A 617 21.50 -3.49 1.03
N SER A 618 20.41 -4.24 0.91
CA SER A 618 20.37 -5.55 0.26
C SER A 618 19.11 -5.65 -0.59
N LEU A 619 19.08 -6.58 -1.55
CA LEU A 619 17.90 -6.78 -2.40
C LEU A 619 16.69 -7.21 -1.55
N SER A 620 16.88 -8.17 -0.63
CA SER A 620 15.83 -8.63 0.28
C SER A 620 15.28 -7.49 1.16
N ARG A 621 16.14 -6.56 1.63
CA ARG A 621 15.70 -5.41 2.42
C ARG A 621 14.91 -4.40 1.59
N TYR A 622 15.34 -4.15 0.35
CA TYR A 622 14.60 -3.30 -0.58
C TYR A 622 13.19 -3.85 -0.84
N THR A 623 13.09 -5.15 -1.14
CA THR A 623 11.83 -5.87 -1.35
C THR A 623 10.93 -5.76 -0.11
N GLY A 624 11.46 -6.12 1.07
CA GLY A 624 10.69 -6.11 2.31
C GLY A 624 10.20 -4.72 2.72
N LEU A 625 11.04 -3.69 2.58
CA LEU A 625 10.64 -2.30 2.86
C LEU A 625 9.53 -1.84 1.90
N SER A 626 9.66 -2.12 0.60
CA SER A 626 8.63 -1.76 -0.37
C SER A 626 7.30 -2.46 -0.10
N ARG A 627 7.33 -3.75 0.21
CA ARG A 627 6.13 -4.53 0.52
C ARG A 627 5.45 -4.00 1.79
N MET A 628 6.23 -3.74 2.85
CA MET A 628 5.70 -3.20 4.10
C MET A 628 5.15 -1.78 3.97
N MET A 629 5.70 -0.97 3.06
CA MET A 629 5.14 0.36 2.75
C MET A 629 3.77 0.22 2.09
N ASP A 630 3.68 -0.54 1.00
CA ASP A 630 2.42 -0.74 0.27
C ASP A 630 1.35 -1.34 1.17
N LEU A 631 1.71 -2.35 1.97
CA LEU A 631 0.80 -3.06 2.88
C LEU A 631 0.04 -2.14 3.84
N PHE A 632 0.65 -1.04 4.28
CA PHE A 632 -0.06 -0.07 5.12
C PHE A 632 -1.28 0.50 4.39
N PHE A 633 -1.11 0.90 3.12
CA PHE A 633 -2.15 1.55 2.32
C PHE A 633 -3.09 0.54 1.67
N SER A 634 -2.57 -0.59 1.18
CA SER A 634 -3.34 -1.60 0.45
C SER A 634 -4.09 -2.58 1.35
N GLY A 635 -3.60 -2.80 2.58
CA GLY A 635 -4.18 -3.74 3.54
C GLY A 635 -4.66 -3.07 4.83
N TYR A 636 -3.74 -2.50 5.62
CA TYR A 636 -4.09 -2.00 6.97
C TYR A 636 -5.13 -0.87 6.92
N LEU A 637 -4.96 0.10 6.02
CA LEU A 637 -5.89 1.21 5.84
C LEU A 637 -7.30 0.72 5.49
N TYR A 638 -7.43 -0.33 4.67
CA TYR A 638 -8.73 -0.92 4.35
C TYR A 638 -9.49 -1.33 5.62
N GLU A 639 -8.82 -2.01 6.55
CA GLU A 639 -9.44 -2.45 7.80
C GLU A 639 -9.72 -1.29 8.76
N LEU A 640 -8.84 -0.29 8.82
CA LEU A 640 -9.07 0.94 9.58
C LEU A 640 -10.35 1.65 9.12
N LEU A 641 -10.54 1.79 7.80
CA LEU A 641 -11.75 2.40 7.25
C LEU A 641 -12.98 1.55 7.53
N ARG A 642 -12.91 0.24 7.31
CA ARG A 642 -14.03 -0.68 7.52
C ARG A 642 -14.54 -0.68 8.96
N THR A 643 -13.64 -0.58 9.94
CA THR A 643 -13.96 -0.74 11.36
C THR A 643 -14.22 0.58 12.09
N GLU A 644 -13.42 1.62 11.81
CA GLU A 644 -13.49 2.89 12.54
C GLU A 644 -14.16 4.02 11.72
N PHE A 645 -14.08 3.99 10.38
CA PHE A 645 -14.59 5.07 9.51
C PHE A 645 -15.43 4.55 8.32
N PRO A 646 -16.53 3.82 8.58
CA PRO A 646 -17.24 3.05 7.56
C PRO A 646 -17.95 3.90 6.49
N GLU A 647 -18.08 5.21 6.72
CA GLU A 647 -18.63 6.17 5.75
C GLU A 647 -17.60 6.68 4.73
N THR A 648 -16.35 6.18 4.78
CA THR A 648 -15.27 6.65 3.92
C THR A 648 -15.25 5.88 2.60
N TYR A 649 -15.26 6.61 1.49
CA TYR A 649 -15.06 6.11 0.15
C TYR A 649 -13.60 6.22 -0.26
N THR A 650 -12.94 5.09 -0.52
CA THR A 650 -11.57 5.09 -1.07
C THR A 650 -11.62 5.33 -2.57
N VAL A 651 -11.01 6.43 -3.03
CA VAL A 651 -10.81 6.66 -4.47
C VAL A 651 -9.61 5.88 -4.95
N TYR A 652 -8.49 5.97 -4.23
CA TYR A 652 -7.34 5.11 -4.41
C TYR A 652 -6.49 5.13 -3.12
N ALA A 653 -5.75 4.04 -2.87
CA ALA A 653 -4.69 3.99 -1.88
C ALA A 653 -3.72 2.87 -2.25
N GLY A 654 -2.41 3.12 -2.20
CA GLY A 654 -1.42 2.09 -2.55
C GLY A 654 -0.04 2.68 -2.77
N GLY A 655 0.99 1.86 -2.60
CA GLY A 655 2.37 2.33 -2.58
C GLY A 655 2.60 3.29 -1.41
N ASP A 656 2.52 4.58 -1.68
CA ASP A 656 2.86 5.67 -0.76
C ASP A 656 1.84 6.82 -0.73
N ASP A 657 0.77 6.76 -1.54
CA ASP A 657 -0.23 7.82 -1.62
C ASP A 657 -1.67 7.31 -1.44
N LEU A 658 -2.56 8.22 -1.04
CA LEU A 658 -3.98 7.95 -0.87
C LEU A 658 -4.84 9.15 -1.26
N LEU A 659 -6.07 8.86 -1.68
CA LEU A 659 -7.13 9.83 -1.78
C LEU A 659 -8.46 9.23 -1.32
N LEU A 660 -9.02 9.83 -0.28
CA LEU A 660 -10.25 9.39 0.38
C LEU A 660 -11.30 10.49 0.32
N ILE A 661 -12.56 10.08 0.23
CA ILE A 661 -13.72 10.97 0.30
C ILE A 661 -14.60 10.48 1.45
N GLY A 662 -14.90 11.33 2.41
CA GLY A 662 -15.75 10.97 3.54
C GLY A 662 -16.57 12.14 4.03
N PRO A 663 -17.40 11.93 5.07
CA PRO A 663 -18.09 13.02 5.73
C PRO A 663 -17.05 13.92 6.40
N TRP A 664 -17.19 15.24 6.25
CA TRP A 664 -16.08 16.15 6.56
C TRP A 664 -15.57 16.06 8.00
N ARG A 665 -16.47 15.93 8.97
CA ARG A 665 -16.15 15.88 10.41
C ARG A 665 -15.33 14.64 10.74
N GLN A 666 -15.79 13.47 10.28
CA GLN A 666 -15.12 12.19 10.45
C GLN A 666 -13.80 12.14 9.70
N THR A 667 -13.70 12.78 8.53
CA THR A 667 -12.48 12.79 7.73
C THR A 667 -11.36 13.60 8.37
N LEU A 668 -11.69 14.70 9.08
CA LEU A 668 -10.70 15.44 9.88
C LEU A 668 -10.07 14.54 10.96
N GLU A 669 -10.90 13.73 11.61
CA GLU A 669 -10.46 12.78 12.63
C GLU A 669 -9.70 11.59 12.01
N LEU A 670 -10.17 11.08 10.87
CA LEU A 670 -9.50 10.03 10.10
C LEU A 670 -8.07 10.43 9.72
N ALA A 671 -7.84 11.68 9.31
CA ALA A 671 -6.49 12.13 8.95
C ALA A 671 -5.52 12.07 10.15
N ARG A 672 -5.98 12.44 11.35
CA ARG A 672 -5.21 12.27 12.60
C ARG A 672 -4.94 10.78 12.84
N ARG A 673 -5.98 9.94 12.73
CA ARG A 673 -5.89 8.51 12.98
C ARG A 673 -4.92 7.80 12.02
N ILE A 674 -4.98 8.10 10.72
CA ILE A 674 -4.04 7.58 9.71
C ILE A 674 -2.61 7.94 10.09
N ARG A 675 -2.34 9.20 10.45
CA ARG A 675 -0.99 9.63 10.84
C ARG A 675 -0.47 8.84 12.04
N GLU A 676 -1.31 8.65 13.06
CA GLU A 676 -0.95 7.92 14.27
C GLU A 676 -0.67 6.45 13.99
N GLN A 677 -1.53 5.81 13.20
CA GLN A 677 -1.30 4.41 12.84
C GLN A 677 -0.10 4.24 11.92
N PHE A 678 0.16 5.19 11.02
CA PHE A 678 1.38 5.21 10.23
C PHE A 678 2.63 5.41 11.10
N GLU A 679 2.54 6.24 12.16
CA GLU A 679 3.63 6.39 13.13
C GLU A 679 3.92 5.07 13.85
N VAL A 680 2.89 4.38 14.31
CA VAL A 680 3.04 3.05 14.93
C VAL A 680 3.63 2.05 13.93
N TRP A 681 3.15 2.05 12.69
CA TRP A 681 3.62 1.20 11.60
C TRP A 681 5.12 1.37 11.31
N THR A 682 5.62 2.61 11.32
CA THR A 682 7.04 2.90 11.08
C THR A 682 7.88 2.85 12.37
N GLY A 683 7.29 2.46 13.50
CA GLY A 683 7.94 2.43 14.80
C GLY A 683 8.27 3.83 15.37
N GLY A 684 7.67 4.89 14.84
CA GLY A 684 7.96 6.28 15.20
C GLY A 684 9.25 6.80 14.57
N ASN A 685 9.71 6.22 13.46
CA ASN A 685 10.94 6.68 12.82
C ASN A 685 10.75 8.08 12.20
N PRO A 686 11.52 9.10 12.63
CA PRO A 686 11.38 10.48 12.11
C PRO A 686 11.79 10.63 10.64
N SER A 687 12.47 9.63 10.06
CA SER A 687 12.83 9.61 8.63
C SER A 687 11.67 9.19 7.73
N VAL A 688 10.59 8.61 8.29
CA VAL A 688 9.44 8.10 7.54
C VAL A 688 8.17 8.76 8.07
N THR A 689 7.72 9.82 7.40
CA THR A 689 6.60 10.65 7.83
C THR A 689 5.56 10.81 6.74
N LEU A 690 4.37 11.29 7.12
CA LEU A 690 3.25 11.49 6.22
C LEU A 690 2.88 12.98 6.21
N SER A 691 2.62 13.52 5.02
CA SER A 691 1.99 14.82 4.83
C SER A 691 0.59 14.67 4.25
N ALA A 692 -0.32 15.58 4.59
CA ALA A 692 -1.72 15.51 4.15
C ALA A 692 -2.32 16.88 3.79
N GLY A 693 -3.34 16.86 2.94
CA GLY A 693 -4.16 17.99 2.55
C GLY A 693 -5.65 17.65 2.60
N ILE A 694 -6.48 18.56 3.12
CA ILE A 694 -7.94 18.38 3.20
C ILE A 694 -8.66 19.57 2.59
N VAL A 695 -9.65 19.27 1.73
CA VAL A 695 -10.59 20.24 1.17
C VAL A 695 -12.03 19.79 1.42
N LEU A 696 -12.90 20.74 1.77
CA LEU A 696 -14.32 20.48 1.94
C LEU A 696 -15.11 20.82 0.68
N ILE A 697 -16.03 19.95 0.30
CA ILE A 697 -16.87 20.12 -0.88
C ILE A 697 -18.33 19.75 -0.62
N LYS A 698 -19.24 20.30 -1.40
CA LYS A 698 -20.63 19.83 -1.44
C LYS A 698 -20.73 18.53 -2.24
N ALA A 699 -21.73 17.70 -1.93
CA ALA A 699 -21.91 16.39 -2.56
C ALA A 699 -22.07 16.43 -4.10
N HIS A 700 -22.51 17.58 -4.64
CA HIS A 700 -22.71 17.79 -6.07
C HIS A 700 -21.55 18.54 -6.76
N GLN A 701 -20.47 18.87 -6.04
CA GLN A 701 -19.34 19.61 -6.60
C GLN A 701 -18.33 18.69 -7.33
N PRO A 702 -17.74 19.17 -8.45
CA PRO A 702 -16.70 18.48 -9.22
C PRO A 702 -15.56 17.86 -8.40
N LEU A 703 -15.46 16.53 -8.40
CA LEU A 703 -14.43 15.75 -7.73
C LEU A 703 -13.06 16.02 -8.34
N THR A 704 -12.99 16.28 -9.65
CA THR A 704 -11.76 16.67 -10.33
C THR A 704 -11.17 17.93 -9.72
N GLN A 705 -11.98 18.98 -9.57
CA GLN A 705 -11.54 20.23 -8.94
C GLN A 705 -11.20 20.03 -7.47
N ALA A 706 -11.99 19.20 -6.77
CA ALA A 706 -11.74 18.87 -5.36
C ALA A 706 -10.42 18.12 -5.14
N ALA A 707 -10.09 17.17 -6.02
CA ALA A 707 -8.84 16.41 -5.97
C ALA A 707 -7.63 17.31 -6.25
N HIS A 708 -7.71 18.20 -7.24
CA HIS A 708 -6.67 19.21 -7.48
C HIS A 708 -6.51 20.16 -6.28
N ALA A 709 -7.61 20.64 -5.71
CA ALA A 709 -7.53 21.50 -4.53
C ALA A 709 -6.93 20.76 -3.33
N ALA A 710 -7.22 19.47 -3.15
CA ALA A 710 -6.61 18.65 -2.09
C ALA A 710 -5.10 18.41 -2.33
N GLU A 711 -4.68 18.26 -3.59
CA GLU A 711 -3.26 18.25 -3.99
C GLU A 711 -2.57 19.55 -3.59
N ASP A 712 -3.15 20.70 -3.91
CA ASP A 712 -2.57 22.02 -3.59
C ASP A 712 -2.37 22.18 -2.08
N GLN A 713 -3.31 21.69 -1.26
CA GLN A 713 -3.18 21.68 0.20
C GLN A 713 -2.06 20.74 0.67
N LEU A 714 -1.95 19.53 0.08
CA LEU A 714 -0.87 18.59 0.38
C LEU A 714 0.49 19.19 0.06
N GLU A 715 0.64 19.79 -1.12
CA GLU A 715 1.88 20.46 -1.53
C GLU A 715 2.21 21.65 -0.62
N THR A 716 1.19 22.41 -0.18
CA THR A 716 1.37 23.46 0.83
C THR A 716 1.94 22.90 2.14
N ALA A 717 1.45 21.75 2.63
CA ALA A 717 1.98 21.10 3.82
C ALA A 717 3.43 20.60 3.63
N LYS A 718 3.73 20.01 2.47
CA LYS A 718 5.08 19.56 2.11
C LYS A 718 6.05 20.73 2.02
N GLN A 719 5.68 21.82 1.37
CA GLN A 719 6.52 23.02 1.24
C GLN A 719 6.74 23.73 2.57
N TRP A 720 5.77 23.69 3.48
CA TRP A 720 5.88 24.32 4.80
C TRP A 720 6.92 23.62 5.69
N SER A 721 6.80 22.30 5.89
CA SER A 721 7.81 21.55 6.65
C SER A 721 7.90 20.06 6.34
N ARG A 722 6.92 19.49 5.59
CA ARG A 722 6.60 18.05 5.62
C ARG A 722 6.20 17.58 7.02
N ASN A 723 5.82 16.32 7.17
CA ASN A 723 5.25 15.77 8.41
C ASN A 723 4.17 16.71 8.99
N ALA A 724 3.30 17.19 8.11
CA ALA A 724 2.38 18.27 8.38
C ALA A 724 1.06 18.04 7.63
N ILE A 725 0.02 18.75 8.06
CA ILE A 725 -1.28 18.71 7.42
C ILE A 725 -1.73 20.14 7.09
N CYS A 726 -2.35 20.32 5.92
CA CYS A 726 -2.99 21.57 5.56
C CYS A 726 -4.52 21.41 5.47
N VAL A 727 -5.23 22.18 6.28
CA VAL A 727 -6.70 22.21 6.32
C VAL A 727 -7.15 23.66 6.29
N PHE A 728 -8.16 23.99 5.48
CA PHE A 728 -8.66 25.38 5.34
C PHE A 728 -7.59 26.41 4.94
N HIS A 729 -6.60 25.99 4.13
CA HIS A 729 -5.42 26.77 3.74
C HIS A 729 -4.50 27.15 4.92
N GLU A 730 -4.53 26.38 6.00
CA GLU A 730 -3.64 26.54 7.14
C GLU A 730 -2.73 25.31 7.28
N PRO A 731 -1.44 25.39 6.91
CA PRO A 731 -0.49 24.34 7.19
C PRO A 731 -0.10 24.35 8.66
N VAL A 732 -0.19 23.19 9.31
CA VAL A 732 0.15 23.00 10.73
C VAL A 732 0.88 21.67 10.94
N SER A 733 1.65 21.56 12.02
CA SER A 733 2.19 20.27 12.44
C SER A 733 1.07 19.36 12.97
N TRP A 734 1.27 18.04 12.94
CA TRP A 734 0.28 17.08 13.44
C TRP A 734 -0.10 17.30 14.91
N GLY A 735 0.87 17.64 15.78
CA GLY A 735 0.58 17.96 17.18
C GLY A 735 -0.21 19.26 17.36
N ALA A 736 0.01 20.26 16.49
CA ALA A 736 -0.80 21.48 16.47
C ALA A 736 -2.22 21.21 15.93
N TYR A 737 -2.34 20.34 14.91
CA TYR A 737 -3.61 19.90 14.36
C TYR A 737 -4.48 19.20 15.42
N GLN A 738 -3.92 18.26 16.17
CA GLN A 738 -4.63 17.60 17.27
C GLN A 738 -5.18 18.61 18.30
N LYS A 739 -4.34 19.56 18.74
CA LYS A 739 -4.77 20.64 19.65
C LYS A 739 -5.89 21.50 19.07
N GLN A 740 -5.89 21.73 17.76
CA GLN A 740 -6.98 22.46 17.08
C GLN A 740 -8.29 21.66 17.07
N LEU A 741 -8.24 20.33 16.89
CA LEU A 741 -9.43 19.49 16.99
C LEU A 741 -9.98 19.45 18.43
N GLU A 742 -9.11 19.31 19.43
CA GLU A 742 -9.50 19.38 20.86
C GLU A 742 -10.15 20.74 21.20
N LEU A 743 -9.57 21.83 20.72
CA LEU A 743 -10.12 23.18 20.86
C LEU A 743 -11.47 23.31 20.13
N ALA A 744 -11.62 22.71 18.95
CA ALA A 744 -12.88 22.69 18.21
C ALA A 744 -14.00 22.01 19.01
N GLU A 745 -13.70 20.90 19.68
CA GLU A 745 -14.63 20.20 20.57
C GLU A 745 -15.06 21.10 21.74
N LYS A 746 -14.12 21.78 22.41
CA LYS A 746 -14.43 22.74 23.48
C LYS A 746 -15.34 23.87 22.98
N LEU A 747 -14.96 24.53 21.89
CA LEU A 747 -15.74 25.62 21.31
C LEU A 747 -17.15 25.17 20.90
N THR A 748 -17.27 23.97 20.34
CA THR A 748 -18.56 23.37 19.97
C THR A 748 -19.44 23.17 21.21
N LYS A 749 -18.89 22.64 22.30
CA LYS A 749 -19.62 22.49 23.58
C LYS A 749 -20.09 23.83 24.13
N TYR A 750 -19.25 24.86 24.12
CA TYR A 750 -19.65 26.19 24.58
C TYR A 750 -20.77 26.80 23.74
N VAL A 751 -20.77 26.57 22.42
CA VAL A 751 -21.87 27.02 21.56
C VAL A 751 -23.16 26.26 21.87
N ARG A 752 -23.09 24.93 22.00
CA ARG A 752 -24.26 24.07 22.30
C ARG A 752 -24.88 24.37 23.66
N ASN A 753 -24.05 24.69 24.66
CA ASN A 753 -24.49 25.07 26.00
C ASN A 753 -24.96 26.55 26.09
N GLY A 754 -24.96 27.28 24.98
CA GLY A 754 -25.41 28.67 24.92
C GLY A 754 -24.44 29.71 25.49
N TRP A 755 -23.22 29.30 25.86
CA TRP A 755 -22.21 30.22 26.40
C TRP A 755 -21.51 31.02 25.30
N LEU A 756 -21.41 30.46 24.10
CA LEU A 756 -20.95 31.16 22.89
C LEU A 756 -22.06 31.21 21.84
N SER A 757 -22.09 32.28 21.06
CA SER A 757 -22.89 32.34 19.85
C SER A 757 -22.05 32.06 18.61
N THR A 758 -22.66 31.58 17.53
CA THR A 758 -22.00 31.46 16.23
C THR A 758 -21.48 32.81 15.72
N SER A 759 -22.19 33.91 16.01
CA SER A 759 -21.74 35.27 15.68
C SER A 759 -20.44 35.67 16.39
N PHE A 760 -20.21 35.18 17.61
CA PHE A 760 -18.95 35.39 18.32
C PHE A 760 -17.80 34.68 17.60
N LEU A 761 -18.00 33.43 17.16
CA LEU A 761 -17.00 32.67 16.40
C LEU A 761 -16.67 33.33 15.05
N HIS A 762 -17.67 33.85 14.33
CA HIS A 762 -17.43 34.64 13.12
C HIS A 762 -16.59 35.90 13.39
N SER A 763 -16.86 36.58 14.51
CA SER A 763 -16.08 37.75 14.93
C SER A 763 -14.63 37.37 15.22
N ALA A 764 -14.40 36.23 15.88
CA ALA A 764 -13.07 35.69 16.12
C ALA A 764 -12.31 35.36 14.83
N LEU A 765 -12.97 34.76 13.82
CA LEU A 765 -12.36 34.51 12.51
C LEU A 765 -11.96 35.80 11.78
N MET A 766 -12.80 36.83 11.84
CA MET A 766 -12.48 38.14 11.27
C MET A 766 -11.26 38.77 11.96
N LEU A 767 -11.17 38.65 13.29
CA LEU A 767 -10.02 39.14 14.04
C LEU A 767 -8.75 38.33 13.79
N ASP A 768 -8.85 37.01 13.55
CA ASP A 768 -7.72 36.20 13.12
C ASP A 768 -7.21 36.61 11.73
N ARG A 769 -8.11 36.96 10.81
CA ARG A 769 -7.73 37.54 9.50
C ARG A 769 -6.95 38.85 9.69
N ASP A 770 -7.47 39.78 10.50
CA ASP A 770 -6.81 41.05 10.81
C ASP A 770 -5.43 40.80 11.45
N ARG A 771 -5.33 39.86 12.41
CA ARG A 771 -4.06 39.43 13.01
C ARG A 771 -3.05 38.97 11.96
N ARG A 772 -3.44 38.09 11.04
CA ARG A 772 -2.55 37.56 9.98
C ARG A 772 -2.09 38.66 9.04
N CYS A 773 -2.98 39.60 8.66
CA CYS A 773 -2.60 40.76 7.87
C CYS A 773 -1.48 41.56 8.54
N THR A 774 -1.56 41.78 9.86
CA THR A 774 -0.48 42.48 10.59
C THR A 774 0.83 41.70 10.67
N GLN A 775 0.77 40.36 10.70
CA GLN A 775 1.96 39.50 10.75
C GLN A 775 2.69 39.38 9.40
N LYS A 776 1.96 39.41 8.28
CA LYS A 776 2.56 39.39 6.93
C LYS A 776 3.36 40.65 6.58
N THR A 777 3.14 41.75 7.31
CA THR A 777 3.81 43.05 7.11
C THR A 777 5.21 43.19 7.73
N MET A 778 5.84 42.10 8.19
CA MET A 778 7.19 42.16 8.75
C MET A 778 8.24 41.50 7.84
N LEU A 779 9.23 42.33 7.46
CA LEU A 779 10.50 42.08 6.74
C LEU A 779 10.50 42.37 5.22
N VAL A 780 10.58 43.66 4.89
CA VAL A 780 11.32 44.11 3.69
C VAL A 780 12.82 44.08 4.04
N PRO A 781 13.70 43.42 3.27
CA PRO A 781 15.14 43.48 3.50
C PRO A 781 15.64 44.93 3.46
N GLY A 782 16.21 45.42 4.57
CA GLY A 782 16.76 46.78 4.69
C GLY A 782 15.88 47.82 5.39
N ALA A 783 14.62 47.52 5.74
CA ALA A 783 13.78 48.43 6.51
C ALA A 783 14.05 48.30 8.03
N ARG A 784 14.44 49.39 8.69
CA ARG A 784 14.69 49.42 10.16
C ARG A 784 13.44 49.27 11.02
N GLN A 785 12.24 49.39 10.44
CA GLN A 785 10.97 49.18 11.12
C GLN A 785 9.94 48.52 10.19
N PRO A 786 9.09 47.61 10.73
CA PRO A 786 7.99 47.00 9.98
C PRO A 786 6.94 48.06 9.63
N LEU A 787 6.64 48.21 8.33
CA LEU A 787 5.63 49.15 7.88
C LEU A 787 4.25 48.50 8.04
N ILE A 788 3.50 48.86 9.08
CA ILE A 788 2.12 48.41 9.27
C ILE A 788 1.25 49.13 8.22
N THR A 789 0.90 48.44 7.13
CA THR A 789 0.13 49.01 6.03
C THR A 789 -1.37 49.14 6.31
N ASP A 790 -1.89 48.43 7.32
CA ASP A 790 -3.30 48.48 7.72
C ASP A 790 -3.44 48.72 9.24
N LEU A 791 -3.65 49.99 9.60
CA LEU A 791 -3.87 50.44 10.98
C LEU A 791 -5.16 49.85 11.58
N ARG A 792 -6.18 49.55 10.76
CA ARG A 792 -7.42 48.92 11.23
C ARG A 792 -7.13 47.49 11.66
N ALA A 793 -6.36 46.74 10.87
CA ALA A 793 -5.93 45.40 11.22
C ALA A 793 -5.09 45.40 12.51
N ALA A 794 -4.24 46.40 12.73
CA ALA A 794 -3.42 46.54 13.95
C ALA A 794 -4.23 46.60 15.25
N SER A 795 -5.49 47.05 15.20
CA SER A 795 -6.39 47.14 16.36
C SER A 795 -7.01 45.80 16.80
N TRP A 796 -6.68 44.68 16.14
CA TRP A 796 -7.30 43.37 16.38
C TRP A 796 -7.23 42.92 17.85
N ARG A 797 -6.12 43.19 18.55
CA ARG A 797 -5.91 42.79 19.95
C ARG A 797 -6.91 43.47 20.89
N SER A 798 -7.04 44.79 20.78
CA SER A 798 -7.94 45.59 21.61
C SER A 798 -9.40 45.19 21.36
N ARG A 799 -9.74 44.95 20.09
CA ARG A 799 -11.08 44.46 19.71
C ARG A 799 -11.37 43.07 20.26
N TRP A 800 -10.39 42.15 20.19
CA TRP A 800 -10.53 40.80 20.76
C TRP A 800 -10.81 40.85 22.26
N LEU A 801 -10.00 41.59 23.02
CA LEU A 801 -10.17 41.71 24.47
C LEU A 801 -11.54 42.32 24.83
N TYR A 802 -11.98 43.34 24.08
CA TYR A 802 -13.31 43.93 24.26
C TYR A 802 -14.43 42.90 24.06
N HIS A 803 -14.35 42.07 23.01
CA HIS A 803 -15.34 41.01 22.76
C HIS A 803 -15.37 39.98 23.89
N VAL A 804 -14.20 39.53 24.38
CA VAL A 804 -14.10 38.55 25.47
C VAL A 804 -14.68 39.11 26.77
N VAL A 805 -14.26 40.30 27.19
CA VAL A 805 -14.74 40.91 28.45
C VAL A 805 -16.24 41.15 28.43
N ARG A 806 -16.78 41.62 27.29
CA ARG A 806 -18.23 41.86 27.14
C ARG A 806 -19.04 40.56 27.24
N LEU A 807 -18.52 39.47 26.67
CA LEU A 807 -19.13 38.15 26.77
C LEU A 807 -19.15 37.66 28.23
N LEU A 808 -17.99 37.69 28.90
CA LEU A 808 -17.87 37.21 30.28
C LEU A 808 -18.75 37.99 31.24
N LYS A 809 -18.85 39.32 31.07
CA LYS A 809 -19.77 40.16 31.85
C LYS A 809 -21.22 39.73 31.68
N ARG A 810 -21.65 39.44 30.44
CA ARG A 810 -23.01 38.96 30.17
C ARG A 810 -23.27 37.62 30.85
N LEU A 811 -22.36 36.66 30.72
CA LEU A 811 -22.54 35.32 31.29
C LEU A 811 -22.63 35.37 32.82
N ARG A 812 -21.73 36.11 33.49
CA ARG A 812 -21.75 36.30 34.95
C ARG A 812 -23.02 36.97 35.48
N GLN A 813 -23.72 37.75 34.66
CA GLN A 813 -24.99 38.38 35.00
C GLN A 813 -26.21 37.46 34.84
N THR A 814 -26.08 36.37 34.07
CA THR A 814 -27.21 35.51 33.70
C THR A 814 -27.27 34.21 34.51
N SER A 815 -26.20 33.86 35.24
CA SER A 815 -26.05 32.61 35.99
C SER A 815 -26.39 32.74 37.48
N GLU A 816 -27.29 31.89 38.01
CA GLU A 816 -27.38 31.64 39.45
C GLU A 816 -26.09 30.95 39.95
N ALA A 817 -25.58 31.39 41.10
CA ALA A 817 -24.25 31.04 41.60
C ALA A 817 -24.17 29.59 42.12
N THR A 818 -23.97 28.63 41.21
CA THR A 818 -23.55 27.27 41.53
C THR A 818 -22.04 27.08 41.26
N ALA A 819 -21.38 26.25 42.05
CA ALA A 819 -19.93 26.01 41.94
C ALA A 819 -19.51 25.45 40.56
N ASP A 820 -20.41 24.76 39.87
CA ASP A 820 -20.17 24.22 38.53
C ASP A 820 -20.18 25.30 37.45
N VAL A 821 -21.03 26.32 37.56
CA VAL A 821 -21.07 27.44 36.60
C VAL A 821 -19.84 28.34 36.74
N ALA A 822 -19.33 28.52 37.96
CA ALA A 822 -18.11 29.29 38.21
C ALA A 822 -16.87 28.65 37.56
N ARG A 823 -16.64 27.35 37.81
CA ARG A 823 -15.51 26.59 37.23
C ARG A 823 -15.53 26.58 35.70
N ASN A 824 -16.72 26.41 35.15
CA ASN A 824 -16.98 26.40 33.72
C ASN A 824 -16.75 27.75 33.03
N THR A 825 -17.07 28.84 33.71
CA THR A 825 -16.82 30.21 33.21
C THR A 825 -15.32 30.52 33.20
N GLU A 826 -14.57 29.99 34.18
CA GLU A 826 -13.11 30.13 34.25
C GLU A 826 -12.41 29.35 33.11
N ASP A 827 -12.80 28.09 32.84
CA ASP A 827 -12.28 27.32 31.69
C ASP A 827 -12.61 28.00 30.34
N LEU A 828 -13.80 28.57 30.19
CA LEU A 828 -14.16 29.37 29.02
C LEU A 828 -13.26 30.61 28.89
N GLU A 829 -13.08 31.37 29.98
CA GLU A 829 -12.23 32.56 30.01
C GLU A 829 -10.78 32.22 29.63
N GLN A 830 -10.20 31.18 30.23
CA GLN A 830 -8.85 30.70 29.91
C GLN A 830 -8.75 30.26 28.45
N THR A 831 -9.75 29.50 27.95
CA THR A 831 -9.77 29.04 26.56
C THR A 831 -9.82 30.22 25.59
N LEU A 832 -10.67 31.22 25.85
CA LEU A 832 -10.79 32.42 25.00
C LEU A 832 -9.53 33.28 25.04
N LEU A 833 -8.95 33.52 26.22
CA LEU A 833 -7.69 34.26 26.33
C LEU A 833 -6.52 33.51 25.64
N GLY A 834 -6.57 32.17 25.63
CA GLY A 834 -5.62 31.30 24.94
C GLY A 834 -5.79 31.20 23.42
N LEU A 835 -6.91 31.66 22.84
CA LEU A 835 -7.16 31.58 21.38
C LEU A 835 -6.12 32.36 20.57
N PHE A 836 -5.62 33.47 21.12
CA PHE A 836 -4.61 34.32 20.50
C PHE A 836 -3.49 34.62 21.50
N PRO A 837 -2.44 33.78 21.59
CA PRO A 837 -1.37 33.95 22.57
C PRO A 837 -0.68 35.32 22.46
N THR A 838 -0.28 35.88 23.60
CA THR A 838 0.33 37.22 23.69
C THR A 838 1.87 37.22 23.60
N SER A 839 2.53 36.06 23.53
CA SER A 839 3.99 35.98 23.64
C SER A 839 4.76 36.31 22.35
N SER A 840 5.84 37.09 22.55
CA SER A 840 6.82 37.59 21.57
C SER A 840 8.09 36.73 21.46
N ALA A 841 8.04 35.46 21.85
CA ALA A 841 9.21 34.58 21.88
C ALA A 841 9.04 33.38 20.94
N GLY A 842 9.63 33.47 19.74
CA GLY A 842 10.16 32.39 18.90
C GLY A 842 9.27 31.22 18.45
N SER A 843 8.11 31.00 19.06
CA SER A 843 7.18 29.91 18.72
C SER A 843 6.18 30.39 17.69
N GLN A 844 6.10 29.68 16.57
CA GLN A 844 5.18 29.95 15.47
C GLN A 844 3.74 29.91 16.01
N GLN A 845 3.08 31.07 16.10
CA GLN A 845 1.70 31.15 16.62
C GLN A 845 0.75 30.42 15.69
N VAL A 846 0.27 29.25 16.12
CA VAL A 846 -0.72 28.46 15.39
C VAL A 846 -2.04 29.22 15.37
N SER A 847 -2.60 29.46 14.18
CA SER A 847 -3.88 30.12 14.07
C SER A 847 -5.03 29.25 14.62
N PRO A 848 -6.01 29.83 15.35
CA PRO A 848 -7.20 29.11 15.79
C PRO A 848 -8.23 28.85 14.67
N ARG A 849 -7.90 29.19 13.41
CA ARG A 849 -8.81 29.12 12.26
C ARG A 849 -9.46 27.74 12.10
N ILE A 850 -8.68 26.66 12.23
CA ILE A 850 -9.20 25.30 12.11
C ILE A 850 -10.28 25.06 13.18
N ALA A 851 -9.96 25.31 14.45
CA ALA A 851 -10.91 25.11 15.55
C ALA A 851 -12.19 25.94 15.39
N LEU A 852 -12.05 27.22 15.02
CA LEU A 852 -13.18 28.13 14.81
C LEU A 852 -14.07 27.68 13.64
N MET A 853 -13.47 27.27 12.51
CA MET A 853 -14.21 26.80 11.33
C MET A 853 -14.97 25.50 11.63
N VAL A 854 -14.32 24.53 12.29
CA VAL A 854 -14.95 23.26 12.68
C VAL A 854 -16.14 23.52 13.61
N ALA A 855 -15.95 24.35 14.65
CA ALA A 855 -17.02 24.68 15.59
C ALA A 855 -18.20 25.41 14.92
N LEU A 856 -17.94 26.30 13.96
CA LEU A 856 -18.99 26.93 13.17
C LEU A 856 -19.75 25.92 12.32
N TYR A 857 -19.04 25.04 11.60
CA TYR A 857 -19.65 24.10 10.67
C TYR A 857 -20.48 23.04 11.40
N ARG A 858 -20.06 22.59 12.59
CA ARG A 858 -20.82 21.65 13.44
C ARG A 858 -22.09 22.24 14.06
N ASN A 859 -22.17 23.57 14.18
CA ASN A 859 -23.31 24.26 14.80
C ASN A 859 -24.18 25.02 13.80
N ARG A 860 -23.93 24.86 12.50
CA ARG A 860 -24.82 25.40 11.48
C ARG A 860 -26.13 24.63 11.53
N LYS A 861 -27.25 25.34 11.68
CA LYS A 861 -28.57 24.72 11.54
C LYS A 861 -28.71 24.22 10.11
N ALA A 862 -29.30 23.03 9.94
CA ALA A 862 -29.74 22.62 8.62
C ALA A 862 -30.62 23.74 8.05
N GLU A 863 -30.23 24.33 6.93
CA GLU A 863 -31.24 24.93 6.08
C GLU A 863 -32.20 23.78 5.79
N ILE A 864 -33.45 23.91 6.26
CA ILE A 864 -34.55 23.16 5.65
C ILE A 864 -34.45 23.59 4.20
N GLU A 865 -33.76 22.81 3.36
CA GLU A 865 -33.86 22.93 1.94
C GLU A 865 -35.35 22.74 1.68
N ARG A 866 -36.07 23.86 1.49
CA ARG A 866 -37.38 23.87 0.86
C ARG A 866 -37.14 23.39 -0.57
N ARG A 867 -36.86 22.11 -0.76
CA ARG A 867 -37.09 21.41 -2.01
C ARG A 867 -38.59 21.21 -2.09
N ARG A 868 -39.26 22.28 -2.50
CA ARG A 868 -40.54 22.20 -3.21
C ARG A 868 -40.25 22.03 -4.68
#